data_AF-A0A7C8B1N2-F1
#
_entry.id   AF-A0A7C8B1N2-F1
#
_cell.length_a   1.000
_cell.length_b   1.000
_cell.length_c   1.000
_cell.angle_alpha   90.00
_cell.angle_beta   90.00
_cell.angle_gamma   90.00
#
_symmetry.space_group_name_H-M   'P 1'
#
loop_
_entity.id
_entity.type
_entity.pdbx_description
1 polymer ?
#
loop_
_entity_poly.entity_id
_entity_poly.type
_entity_poly.pdbx_seq_one_letter_code
_entity_poly.pdbx_strand_id
1 'polypeptide(L)'
;MAITTEQQTRILQMTQAMFGAAPGATYLAAFESSVAAGTTVAALAQSLSGTAIFFGNSYSASLTSAQFAEAFVTDLVGSHASTADKAWATGYIVDRMAAGATQAAIIAELTQALSSVAPENVNWGAAATNYNTSIATKIVGNLAGSSASAADKADAINYMVSQMAAGQSVGQMVDWAITALDSVAHTDGTWGEASTLFDNRIEVSQYYSVDKAGTATDLGTLQQALAAVTASAASVATAKAMFDTPLSGRAQDGYLSGATVFVDLNGDGIHNPGETSVTTDAAGNFTLPAGAFGRIVASGGTDIATNLPFSGSFTAPAGSTVVNPLTTLVQSMVEQGMDSAAAMTQVQIALGLSADTDLSSFDPIAELSGANASQAQAVLAAAVQVNNLFTMVATAMTGAEAGLSMQTAFAQVVTAMTAQITAATATLDLADATMLEAVHNASAGENTTLAASMAVLSADISQMVADNNGTIAAILAGGGEATEMLAQFMQVATVAQGDAAEALLAAIEAGTTDLTTIIADYTGDAFDDLVNAVDLGDVDGDGTTDVAIDLDGTTVTPPPAADPVVVATFTVTETAGVVEFGGTATGNITFAVSGGTATFTRGGVTATTTVADITTKTVNVVAGQTVAATSANLTAVNGLVITGAGTLSVTEAVSIAQLAGIDLTGFTGTATYSLSDIAASYADTSGVMTAGGTALVAAGTNVTITDTATLAQLATVDTANTTGTLTYAGITGVVANYFSSGTTQTANATAYVTGSHAVTVTGGAISVAQANALDALSTGVVTAAATETDAATLVTLTTANTDMITVTMAAASTTAANLNTIDAATGVAVGATAITELTGAAADVKTALGSAGITTVVDSSLAVGLTGSTSVADIILVQADSATGVITTAATETDAATLVTLTTANTDMITVTMAAAST
;
A
#
# COMPACT_ATOMS: atom_id res chain seq x y z
N MET A 1 21.96 -13.09 20.04
CA MET A 1 22.24 -12.26 21.23
C MET A 1 21.34 -11.05 21.20
N ALA A 2 20.89 -10.53 22.34
CA ALA A 2 20.24 -9.21 22.37
C ALA A 2 21.31 -8.12 22.09
N ILE A 3 21.00 -7.14 21.26
CA ILE A 3 21.89 -6.00 21.00
C ILE A 3 21.95 -5.06 22.21
N THR A 4 23.00 -4.26 22.33
CA THR A 4 23.12 -3.26 23.40
C THR A 4 22.26 -2.03 23.10
N THR A 5 21.90 -1.24 24.14
CA THR A 5 21.23 0.05 23.96
C THR A 5 22.05 1.00 23.07
N GLU A 6 23.37 0.98 23.19
CA GLU A 6 24.26 1.76 22.32
C GLU A 6 24.14 1.34 20.86
N GLN A 7 24.08 0.04 20.56
CA GLN A 7 23.87 -0.46 19.20
C GLN A 7 22.50 -0.06 18.65
N GLN A 8 21.45 -0.08 19.48
CA GLN A 8 20.13 0.40 19.09
C GLN A 8 20.15 1.89 18.76
N THR A 9 20.77 2.73 19.61
CA THR A 9 20.94 4.17 19.34
C THR A 9 21.70 4.39 18.02
N ARG A 10 22.75 3.61 17.73
CA ARG A 10 23.48 3.71 16.45
C ARG A 10 22.60 3.37 15.24
N ILE A 11 21.65 2.43 15.37
CA ILE A 11 20.68 2.13 14.30
C ILE A 11 19.75 3.32 14.08
N LEU A 12 19.22 3.93 15.15
CA LEU A 12 18.37 5.13 15.04
C LEU A 12 19.12 6.31 14.39
N GLN A 13 20.39 6.50 14.78
CA GLN A 13 21.27 7.50 14.18
C GLN A 13 21.51 7.25 12.69
N MET A 14 21.71 6.00 12.29
CA MET A 14 21.86 5.61 10.89
C MET A 14 20.60 5.89 10.07
N THR A 15 19.43 5.49 10.56
CA THR A 15 18.16 5.70 9.83
C THR A 15 17.83 7.18 9.69
N GLN A 16 18.12 7.98 10.74
CA GLN A 16 18.00 9.42 10.66
C GLN A 16 18.98 10.02 9.64
N ALA A 17 20.25 9.63 9.65
CA ALA A 17 21.24 10.15 8.70
C ALA A 17 20.88 9.82 7.25
N MET A 18 20.42 8.59 6.99
CA MET A 18 20.15 8.13 5.64
C MET A 18 18.79 8.57 5.10
N PHE A 19 17.75 8.54 5.94
CA PHE A 19 16.36 8.70 5.48
C PHE A 19 15.65 9.90 6.12
N GLY A 20 16.24 10.55 7.13
CA GLY A 20 15.57 11.59 7.89
C GLY A 20 14.34 11.08 8.65
N ALA A 21 14.33 9.79 9.00
CA ALA A 21 13.14 9.08 9.47
C ALA A 21 13.40 8.33 10.78
N ALA A 22 12.36 8.22 11.61
CA ALA A 22 12.31 7.30 12.73
C ALA A 22 11.96 5.91 12.18
N PRO A 23 12.74 4.85 12.38
CA PRO A 23 12.39 3.55 11.82
C PRO A 23 11.17 2.98 12.56
N GLY A 24 10.14 2.52 11.87
CA GLY A 24 9.08 1.76 12.55
C GLY A 24 9.65 0.54 13.27
N ALA A 25 8.93 0.02 14.28
CA ALA A 25 9.33 -1.15 15.07
C ALA A 25 9.65 -2.36 14.20
N THR A 26 8.93 -2.53 13.08
CA THR A 26 9.18 -3.57 12.08
C THR A 26 10.59 -3.46 11.48
N TYR A 27 10.98 -2.27 11.00
CA TYR A 27 12.32 -2.06 10.44
C TYR A 27 13.41 -2.05 11.50
N LEU A 28 13.12 -1.49 12.67
CA LEU A 28 14.04 -1.51 13.79
C LEU A 28 14.40 -2.96 14.13
N ALA A 29 13.41 -3.83 14.35
CA ALA A 29 13.64 -5.24 14.65
C ALA A 29 14.49 -5.95 13.57
N ALA A 30 14.26 -5.66 12.28
CA ALA A 30 15.05 -6.22 11.19
C ALA A 30 16.53 -5.75 11.22
N PHE A 31 16.75 -4.47 11.50
CA PHE A 31 18.10 -3.91 11.64
C PHE A 31 18.82 -4.44 12.89
N GLU A 32 18.11 -4.55 14.02
CA GLU A 32 18.65 -5.12 15.25
C GLU A 32 19.06 -6.58 15.06
N SER A 33 18.25 -7.37 14.35
CA SER A 33 18.57 -8.75 13.99
C SER A 33 19.84 -8.82 13.14
N SER A 34 19.98 -7.93 12.16
CA SER A 34 21.17 -7.85 11.30
C SER A 34 22.45 -7.51 12.09
N VAL A 35 22.35 -6.59 13.06
CA VAL A 35 23.48 -6.22 13.94
C VAL A 35 23.79 -7.33 14.95
N ALA A 36 22.77 -8.02 15.48
CA ALA A 36 22.95 -9.19 16.34
C ALA A 36 23.66 -10.35 15.64
N ALA A 37 23.49 -10.45 14.32
CA ALA A 37 24.21 -11.40 13.45
C ALA A 37 25.64 -10.97 13.09
N GLY A 38 26.12 -9.82 13.59
CA GLY A 38 27.50 -9.34 13.42
C GLY A 38 27.69 -8.31 12.32
N THR A 39 26.62 -7.84 11.66
CA THR A 39 26.70 -6.74 10.69
C THR A 39 27.01 -5.43 11.42
N THR A 40 27.99 -4.67 10.95
CA THR A 40 28.25 -3.33 11.51
C THR A 40 27.21 -2.32 11.00
N VAL A 41 26.96 -1.26 11.75
CA VAL A 41 26.04 -0.19 11.32
C VAL A 41 26.51 0.47 10.01
N ALA A 42 27.83 0.64 9.82
CA ALA A 42 28.38 1.10 8.55
C ALA A 42 28.09 0.13 7.38
N ALA A 43 28.18 -1.19 7.61
CA ALA A 43 27.84 -2.17 6.58
C ALA A 43 26.34 -2.19 6.27
N LEU A 44 25.48 -2.01 7.28
CA LEU A 44 24.05 -1.87 7.10
C LEU A 44 23.70 -0.61 6.29
N ALA A 45 24.31 0.53 6.63
CA ALA A 45 24.18 1.77 5.88
C ALA A 45 24.64 1.61 4.42
N GLN A 46 25.74 0.90 4.20
CA GLN A 46 26.23 0.61 2.85
C GLN A 46 25.28 -0.26 2.04
N SER A 47 24.58 -1.21 2.67
CA SER A 47 23.56 -2.01 2.00
C SER A 47 22.34 -1.16 1.64
N LEU A 48 21.89 -0.32 2.57
CA LEU A 48 20.72 0.53 2.39
C LEU A 48 20.94 1.61 1.32
N SER A 49 22.17 2.06 1.10
CA SER A 49 22.47 3.08 0.09
C SER A 49 22.24 2.60 -1.35
N GLY A 50 22.22 1.28 -1.57
CA GLY A 50 21.92 0.66 -2.86
C GLY A 50 20.44 0.36 -3.10
N THR A 51 19.55 0.79 -2.20
CA THR A 51 18.10 0.55 -2.33
C THR A 51 17.42 1.62 -3.19
N ALA A 52 16.35 1.24 -3.88
CA ALA A 52 15.52 2.19 -4.64
C ALA A 52 14.98 3.33 -3.76
N ILE A 53 14.61 3.00 -2.51
CA ILE A 53 14.13 3.96 -1.51
C ILE A 53 15.18 5.03 -1.22
N PHE A 54 16.45 4.65 -1.02
CA PHE A 54 17.52 5.64 -0.79
C PHE A 54 17.91 6.39 -2.06
N PHE A 55 17.89 5.70 -3.20
CA PHE A 55 18.11 6.31 -4.51
C PHE A 55 17.09 7.42 -4.79
N GLY A 56 15.85 7.25 -4.31
CA GLY A 56 14.77 8.22 -4.40
C GLY A 56 14.01 8.15 -5.72
N ASN A 57 14.09 7.02 -6.43
CA ASN A 57 13.27 6.72 -7.59
C ASN A 57 12.75 5.29 -7.49
N SER A 58 11.46 5.11 -7.74
CA SER A 58 10.79 3.82 -7.81
C SER A 58 10.50 3.49 -9.26
N TYR A 59 10.75 2.24 -9.67
CA TYR A 59 10.49 1.76 -11.02
C TYR A 59 9.35 0.76 -10.98
N SER A 60 8.41 0.89 -11.92
CA SER A 60 7.33 -0.08 -12.04
C SER A 60 7.87 -1.46 -12.42
N ALA A 61 7.31 -2.50 -11.80
CA ALA A 61 7.59 -3.90 -12.15
C ALA A 61 7.04 -4.26 -13.56
N SER A 62 6.13 -3.45 -14.11
CA SER A 62 5.58 -3.65 -15.47
C SER A 62 6.51 -3.17 -16.58
N LEU A 63 7.58 -2.41 -16.26
CA LEU A 63 8.53 -1.94 -17.26
C LEU A 63 9.25 -3.12 -17.91
N THR A 64 9.31 -3.10 -19.25
CA THR A 64 10.21 -4.02 -19.97
C THR A 64 11.66 -3.76 -19.57
N SER A 65 12.54 -4.76 -19.72
CA SER A 65 13.96 -4.61 -19.39
C SER A 65 14.61 -3.42 -20.10
N ALA A 66 14.19 -3.10 -21.32
CA ALA A 66 14.69 -1.95 -22.08
C ALA A 66 14.19 -0.62 -21.50
N GLN A 67 12.89 -0.51 -21.18
CA GLN A 67 12.32 0.70 -20.58
C GLN A 67 12.93 0.98 -19.20
N PHE A 68 13.07 -0.05 -18.36
CA PHE A 68 13.74 0.07 -17.07
C PHE A 68 15.19 0.52 -17.24
N ALA A 69 15.95 -0.12 -18.14
CA ALA A 69 17.35 0.22 -18.35
C ALA A 69 17.56 1.66 -18.85
N GLU A 70 16.67 2.18 -19.70
CA GLU A 70 16.74 3.56 -20.19
C GLU A 70 16.38 4.58 -19.09
N ALA A 71 15.30 4.32 -18.35
CA ALA A 71 14.89 5.15 -17.22
C ALA A 71 15.99 5.19 -16.14
N PHE A 72 16.42 4.02 -15.67
CA PHE A 72 17.42 3.91 -14.61
C PHE A 72 18.76 4.55 -14.97
N VAL A 73 19.27 4.34 -16.19
CA VAL A 73 20.52 4.99 -16.62
C VAL A 73 20.34 6.51 -16.70
N THR A 74 19.19 6.99 -17.18
CA THR A 74 18.90 8.42 -17.24
C THR A 74 18.89 9.04 -15.84
N ASP A 75 18.24 8.39 -14.88
CA ASP A 75 18.17 8.88 -13.49
C ASP A 75 19.53 8.80 -12.79
N LEU A 76 20.29 7.71 -13.02
CA LEU A 76 21.56 7.47 -12.34
C LEU A 76 22.66 8.43 -12.78
N VAL A 77 22.78 8.70 -14.08
CA VAL A 77 23.93 9.47 -14.60
C VAL A 77 23.54 10.79 -15.27
N GLY A 78 22.27 11.00 -15.60
CA GLY A 78 21.78 12.25 -16.18
C GLY A 78 22.61 12.70 -17.39
N SER A 79 22.90 13.99 -17.54
CA SER A 79 23.77 14.51 -18.61
C SER A 79 25.27 14.31 -18.37
N HIS A 80 25.68 13.60 -17.31
CA HIS A 80 27.07 13.48 -16.85
C HIS A 80 27.80 12.26 -17.42
N ALA A 81 27.19 11.55 -18.37
CA ALA A 81 27.80 10.48 -19.15
C ALA A 81 27.51 10.67 -20.65
N SER A 82 28.40 10.20 -21.52
CA SER A 82 28.22 10.32 -22.97
C SER A 82 27.06 9.43 -23.46
N THR A 83 26.47 9.77 -24.61
CA THR A 83 25.43 8.94 -25.24
C THR A 83 25.91 7.50 -25.50
N ALA A 84 27.19 7.32 -25.81
CA ALA A 84 27.77 6.00 -26.04
C ALA A 84 27.89 5.20 -24.75
N ASP A 85 28.31 5.84 -23.65
CA ASP A 85 28.42 5.19 -22.33
C ASP A 85 27.05 4.81 -21.78
N LYS A 86 26.04 5.68 -21.95
CA LYS A 86 24.66 5.38 -21.59
C LYS A 86 24.12 4.18 -22.37
N ALA A 87 24.32 4.15 -23.70
CA ALA A 87 23.88 3.03 -24.53
C ALA A 87 24.57 1.72 -24.12
N TRP A 88 25.84 1.76 -23.74
CA TRP A 88 26.54 0.60 -23.20
C TRP A 88 25.93 0.13 -21.87
N ALA A 89 25.67 1.05 -20.93
CA ALA A 89 25.07 0.71 -19.64
C ALA A 89 23.65 0.15 -19.79
N THR A 90 22.84 0.73 -20.67
CA THR A 90 21.50 0.22 -20.99
C THR A 90 21.58 -1.21 -21.55
N GLY A 91 22.51 -1.48 -22.48
CA GLY A 91 22.74 -2.82 -23.01
C GLY A 91 23.16 -3.82 -21.93
N TYR A 92 24.09 -3.42 -21.06
CA TYR A 92 24.53 -4.23 -19.92
C TYR A 92 23.38 -4.63 -19.00
N ILE A 93 22.49 -3.68 -18.65
CA ILE A 93 21.34 -3.93 -17.79
C ILE A 93 20.38 -4.93 -18.45
N VAL A 94 20.06 -4.72 -19.74
CA VAL A 94 19.18 -5.62 -20.50
C VAL A 94 19.73 -7.05 -20.50
N ASP A 95 21.03 -7.22 -20.75
CA ASP A 95 21.67 -8.54 -20.75
C ASP A 95 21.66 -9.20 -19.37
N ARG A 96 21.90 -8.41 -18.30
CA ARG A 96 21.84 -8.91 -16.92
C ARG A 96 20.43 -9.33 -16.52
N MET A 97 19.41 -8.57 -16.90
CA MET A 97 18.01 -8.91 -16.64
C MET A 97 17.58 -10.14 -17.44
N ALA A 98 18.03 -10.27 -18.70
CA ALA A 98 17.83 -11.49 -19.48
C ALA A 98 18.50 -12.72 -18.84
N ALA A 99 19.56 -12.51 -18.06
CA ALA A 99 20.21 -13.53 -17.24
C ALA A 99 19.56 -13.74 -15.85
N GLY A 100 18.38 -13.14 -15.59
CA GLY A 100 17.60 -13.33 -14.36
C GLY A 100 17.87 -12.33 -13.23
N ALA A 101 18.62 -11.25 -13.48
CA ALA A 101 18.79 -10.19 -12.48
C ALA A 101 17.49 -9.41 -12.26
N THR A 102 17.14 -9.16 -10.99
CA THR A 102 16.02 -8.27 -10.64
C THR A 102 16.42 -6.80 -10.77
N GLN A 103 15.43 -5.91 -10.94
CA GLN A 103 15.67 -4.45 -10.95
C GLN A 103 16.43 -4.00 -9.68
N ALA A 104 16.02 -4.49 -8.50
CA ALA A 104 16.68 -4.18 -7.24
C ALA A 104 18.15 -4.60 -7.20
N ALA A 105 18.48 -5.79 -7.74
CA ALA A 105 19.87 -6.25 -7.83
C ALA A 105 20.71 -5.35 -8.75
N ILE A 106 20.14 -4.91 -9.88
CA ILE A 106 20.79 -3.98 -10.81
C ILE A 106 21.04 -2.62 -10.15
N ILE A 107 20.04 -2.06 -9.47
CA ILE A 107 20.15 -0.77 -8.78
C ILE A 107 21.29 -0.85 -7.76
N ALA A 108 21.28 -1.87 -6.90
CA ALA A 108 22.32 -2.04 -5.88
C ALA A 108 23.72 -2.22 -6.49
N GLU A 109 23.85 -3.04 -7.53
CA GLU A 109 25.11 -3.29 -8.22
C GLU A 109 25.68 -2.02 -8.85
N LEU A 110 24.89 -1.32 -9.66
CA LEU A 110 25.37 -0.20 -10.47
C LEU A 110 25.55 1.08 -9.66
N THR A 111 24.72 1.33 -8.65
CA THR A 111 24.93 2.46 -7.73
C THR A 111 26.22 2.30 -6.93
N GLN A 112 26.47 1.09 -6.43
CA GLN A 112 27.70 0.77 -5.71
C GLN A 112 28.92 0.87 -6.63
N ALA A 113 28.84 0.31 -7.84
CA ALA A 113 29.92 0.41 -8.81
C ALA A 113 30.24 1.88 -9.17
N LEU A 114 29.21 2.69 -9.47
CA LEU A 114 29.37 4.10 -9.83
C LEU A 114 29.98 4.92 -8.68
N SER A 115 29.56 4.68 -7.44
CA SER A 115 30.07 5.41 -6.27
C SER A 115 31.60 5.27 -6.07
N SER A 116 32.17 4.15 -6.51
CA SER A 116 33.60 3.84 -6.39
C SER A 116 34.47 4.39 -7.53
N VAL A 117 33.87 4.96 -8.56
CA VAL A 117 34.60 5.47 -9.74
C VAL A 117 35.35 6.75 -9.39
N ALA A 118 36.64 6.77 -9.72
CA ALA A 118 37.49 7.93 -9.50
C ALA A 118 37.04 9.14 -10.36
N PRO A 119 37.08 10.38 -9.84
CA PRO A 119 36.68 11.59 -10.56
C PRO A 119 37.43 11.83 -11.88
N GLU A 120 38.65 11.31 -12.00
CA GLU A 120 39.49 11.44 -13.19
C GLU A 120 39.11 10.45 -14.31
N ASN A 121 38.15 9.54 -14.05
CA ASN A 121 37.66 8.61 -15.06
C ASN A 121 36.95 9.38 -16.19
N VAL A 122 37.45 9.22 -17.41
CA VAL A 122 36.99 9.97 -18.59
C VAL A 122 35.55 9.68 -19.01
N ASN A 123 35.00 8.51 -18.66
CA ASN A 123 33.66 8.10 -19.08
C ASN A 123 32.63 8.32 -17.96
N TRP A 124 33.00 7.99 -16.73
CA TRP A 124 32.08 7.89 -15.59
C TRP A 124 32.42 8.81 -14.42
N GLY A 125 33.57 9.49 -14.43
CA GLY A 125 34.04 10.29 -13.28
C GLY A 125 33.13 11.48 -12.96
N ALA A 126 32.59 12.14 -13.99
CA ALA A 126 31.61 13.23 -13.81
C ALA A 126 30.29 12.71 -13.22
N ALA A 127 29.78 11.58 -13.73
CA ALA A 127 28.57 10.93 -13.21
C ALA A 127 28.75 10.46 -11.77
N ALA A 128 29.88 9.82 -11.45
CA ALA A 128 30.21 9.37 -10.11
C ALA A 128 30.32 10.54 -9.11
N THR A 129 30.96 11.63 -9.51
CA THR A 129 31.04 12.84 -8.68
C THR A 129 29.66 13.41 -8.40
N ASN A 130 28.80 13.50 -9.42
CA ASN A 130 27.43 13.99 -9.26
C ASN A 130 26.61 13.09 -8.32
N TYR A 131 26.68 11.77 -8.54
CA TYR A 131 26.01 10.76 -7.71
C TYR A 131 26.46 10.83 -6.24
N ASN A 132 27.76 10.82 -5.99
CA ASN A 132 28.34 10.93 -4.65
C ASN A 132 27.99 12.27 -3.98
N THR A 133 27.94 13.36 -4.75
CA THR A 133 27.50 14.68 -4.25
C THR A 133 26.03 14.65 -3.85
N SER A 134 25.16 14.00 -4.63
CA SER A 134 23.74 13.84 -4.30
C SER A 134 23.56 13.05 -2.99
N ILE A 135 24.27 11.93 -2.83
CA ILE A 135 24.26 11.14 -1.59
C ILE A 135 24.72 11.96 -0.39
N ALA A 136 25.88 12.63 -0.49
CA ALA A 136 26.41 13.44 0.60
C ALA A 136 25.46 14.60 0.96
N THR A 137 24.84 15.21 -0.04
CA THR A 137 23.83 16.27 0.16
C THR A 137 22.61 15.75 0.91
N LYS A 138 22.09 14.57 0.55
CA LYS A 138 20.98 13.92 1.27
C LYS A 138 21.35 13.65 2.73
N ILE A 139 22.51 13.04 2.99
CA ILE A 139 22.94 12.68 4.35
C ILE A 139 23.13 13.92 5.22
N VAL A 140 23.87 14.93 4.74
CA VAL A 140 24.09 16.18 5.48
C VAL A 140 22.79 16.95 5.65
N GLY A 141 21.91 16.93 4.65
CA GLY A 141 20.57 17.52 4.71
C GLY A 141 19.70 16.89 5.80
N ASN A 142 19.67 15.56 5.90
CA ASN A 142 18.87 14.85 6.90
C ASN A 142 19.38 15.09 8.33
N LEU A 143 20.71 15.16 8.50
CA LEU A 143 21.35 15.39 9.79
C LEU A 143 21.14 16.82 10.30
N ALA A 144 21.40 17.81 9.44
CA ALA A 144 21.46 19.21 9.85
C ALA A 144 20.23 20.04 9.47
N GLY A 145 19.44 19.62 8.48
CA GLY A 145 18.29 20.39 8.00
C GLY A 145 18.61 21.86 7.73
N SER A 146 17.84 22.76 8.32
CA SER A 146 18.05 24.22 8.28
C SER A 146 18.92 24.76 9.43
N SER A 147 19.35 23.93 10.38
CA SER A 147 20.09 24.34 11.58
C SER A 147 21.59 24.62 11.34
N ALA A 148 22.10 24.34 10.14
CA ALA A 148 23.44 24.70 9.70
C ALA A 148 23.38 25.53 8.41
N SER A 149 24.33 26.45 8.25
CA SER A 149 24.37 27.32 7.06
C SER A 149 24.64 26.51 5.79
N ALA A 150 24.23 27.05 4.63
CA ALA A 150 24.52 26.41 3.35
C ALA A 150 26.03 26.26 3.09
N ALA A 151 26.84 27.19 3.60
CA ALA A 151 28.31 27.14 3.47
C ALA A 151 28.90 26.00 4.31
N ASP A 152 28.47 25.87 5.57
CA ASP A 152 28.98 24.82 6.46
C ASP A 152 28.57 23.43 5.97
N LYS A 153 27.33 23.29 5.48
CA LYS A 153 26.87 22.06 4.82
C LYS A 153 27.71 21.73 3.59
N ALA A 154 28.05 22.72 2.77
CA ALA A 154 28.89 22.51 1.59
C ALA A 154 30.29 21.99 1.96
N ASP A 155 30.89 22.48 3.05
CA ASP A 155 32.19 21.99 3.52
C ASP A 155 32.12 20.53 3.97
N ALA A 156 31.07 20.14 4.70
CA ALA A 156 30.84 18.75 5.08
C ALA A 156 30.60 17.84 3.86
N ILE A 157 29.78 18.28 2.90
CA ILE A 157 29.51 17.57 1.65
C ILE A 157 30.81 17.37 0.86
N ASN A 158 31.61 18.42 0.68
CA ASN A 158 32.88 18.37 -0.03
C ASN A 158 33.86 17.39 0.63
N TYR A 159 33.91 17.37 1.96
CA TYR A 159 34.70 16.39 2.69
C TYR A 159 34.24 14.97 2.37
N MET A 160 32.94 14.67 2.50
CA MET A 160 32.41 13.33 2.19
C MET A 160 32.71 12.89 0.75
N VAL A 161 32.50 13.77 -0.21
CA VAL A 161 32.79 13.50 -1.63
C VAL A 161 34.27 13.22 -1.84
N SER A 162 35.16 13.98 -1.19
CA SER A 162 36.61 13.74 -1.27
C SER A 162 37.03 12.38 -0.69
N GLN A 163 36.39 11.95 0.40
CA GLN A 163 36.68 10.67 1.03
C GLN A 163 36.15 9.50 0.21
N MET A 164 34.96 9.63 -0.39
CA MET A 164 34.43 8.63 -1.33
C MET A 164 35.30 8.50 -2.58
N ALA A 165 35.79 9.63 -3.12
CA ALA A 165 36.77 9.62 -4.20
C ALA A 165 38.11 8.95 -3.81
N ALA A 166 38.46 8.97 -2.53
CA ALA A 166 39.63 8.27 -1.98
C ALA A 166 39.35 6.78 -1.65
N GLY A 167 38.16 6.25 -1.97
CA GLY A 167 37.79 4.86 -1.80
C GLY A 167 37.04 4.52 -0.51
N GLN A 168 36.59 5.51 0.27
CA GLN A 168 35.68 5.26 1.38
C GLN A 168 34.28 4.91 0.87
N SER A 169 33.64 3.95 1.52
CA SER A 169 32.27 3.55 1.20
C SER A 169 31.25 4.56 1.73
N VAL A 170 30.04 4.58 1.15
CA VAL A 170 28.93 5.42 1.63
C VAL A 170 28.61 5.11 3.08
N GLY A 171 28.59 3.83 3.46
CA GLY A 171 28.34 3.42 4.83
C GLY A 171 29.37 3.93 5.83
N GLN A 172 30.66 3.96 5.44
CA GLN A 172 31.71 4.60 6.24
C GLN A 172 31.50 6.12 6.36
N MET A 173 31.00 6.77 5.30
CA MET A 173 30.74 8.20 5.35
C MET A 173 29.50 8.57 6.18
N VAL A 174 28.47 7.72 6.20
CA VAL A 174 27.34 7.84 7.13
C VAL A 174 27.83 7.73 8.57
N ASP A 175 28.64 6.71 8.88
CA ASP A 175 29.21 6.49 10.22
C ASP A 175 30.09 7.66 10.68
N TRP A 176 30.91 8.20 9.78
CA TRP A 176 31.69 9.42 10.01
C TRP A 176 30.80 10.62 10.29
N ALA A 177 29.78 10.87 9.46
CA ALA A 177 28.93 12.06 9.58
C ALA A 177 28.17 12.09 10.91
N ILE A 178 27.63 10.93 11.31
CA ILE A 178 26.99 10.74 12.61
C ILE A 178 27.98 11.05 13.73
N THR A 179 29.14 10.39 13.73
CA THR A 179 30.14 10.51 14.80
C THR A 179 30.70 11.94 14.88
N ALA A 180 30.89 12.60 13.74
CA ALA A 180 31.34 13.98 13.68
C ALA A 180 30.33 14.92 14.36
N LEU A 181 29.05 14.81 14.02
CA LEU A 181 28.00 15.67 14.57
C LEU A 181 27.68 15.39 16.05
N ASP A 182 27.65 14.11 16.44
CA ASP A 182 27.43 13.66 17.83
C ASP A 182 28.54 14.14 18.79
N SER A 183 29.74 14.35 18.26
CA SER A 183 30.88 14.88 19.05
C SER A 183 30.89 16.40 19.22
N VAL A 184 30.02 17.13 18.53
CA VAL A 184 29.94 18.60 18.60
C VAL A 184 29.25 19.01 19.90
N ALA A 185 29.82 19.97 20.62
CA ALA A 185 29.15 20.55 21.78
C ALA A 185 27.92 21.35 21.33
N HIS A 186 26.78 21.21 22.01
CA HIS A 186 25.55 21.98 21.71
C HIS A 186 25.74 23.51 21.78
N THR A 187 26.79 23.99 22.44
CA THR A 187 27.17 25.41 22.52
C THR A 187 28.03 25.89 21.35
N ASP A 188 28.40 25.01 20.42
CA ASP A 188 29.19 25.36 19.24
C ASP A 188 28.42 26.31 18.32
N GLY A 189 29.09 27.37 17.86
CA GLY A 189 28.45 28.43 17.08
C GLY A 189 28.16 28.08 15.62
N THR A 190 28.66 26.95 15.12
CA THR A 190 28.51 26.51 13.73
C THR A 190 27.60 25.28 13.63
N TRP A 191 27.84 24.27 14.47
CA TRP A 191 27.14 22.97 14.42
C TRP A 191 26.37 22.63 15.70
N GLY A 192 26.40 23.47 16.73
CA GLY A 192 25.77 23.18 18.02
C GLY A 192 24.24 23.05 17.92
N GLU A 193 23.59 23.87 17.10
CA GLU A 193 22.15 23.77 16.84
C GLU A 193 21.80 22.48 16.06
N ALA A 194 22.63 22.10 15.08
CA ALA A 194 22.48 20.85 14.34
C ALA A 194 22.69 19.60 15.20
N SER A 195 23.67 19.64 16.10
CA SER A 195 23.89 18.59 17.09
C SER A 195 22.69 18.46 18.04
N THR A 196 22.13 19.58 18.50
CA THR A 196 20.91 19.57 19.34
C THR A 196 19.70 19.03 18.59
N LEU A 197 19.49 19.46 17.33
CA LEU A 197 18.43 18.94 16.46
C LEU A 197 18.58 17.42 16.26
N PHE A 198 19.81 16.96 16.03
CA PHE A 198 20.12 15.55 15.84
C PHE A 198 19.69 14.74 17.06
N ASP A 199 20.15 15.11 18.25
CA ASP A 199 19.82 14.43 19.51
C ASP A 199 18.30 14.42 19.79
N ASN A 200 17.63 15.56 19.57
CA ASN A 200 16.18 15.67 19.75
C ASN A 200 15.40 14.70 18.84
N ARG A 201 15.84 14.55 17.59
CA ARG A 201 15.22 13.61 16.64
C ARG A 201 15.50 12.14 16.99
N ILE A 202 16.67 11.83 17.56
CA ILE A 202 16.95 10.50 18.11
C ILE A 202 16.04 10.20 19.29
N GLU A 203 15.82 11.18 20.18
CA GLU A 203 14.91 11.02 21.32
C GLU A 203 13.46 10.75 20.86
N VAL A 204 12.98 11.46 19.84
CA VAL A 204 11.65 11.23 19.25
C VAL A 204 11.59 9.89 18.52
N SER A 205 12.65 9.52 17.78
CA SER A 205 12.74 8.22 17.12
C SER A 205 12.69 7.08 18.12
N GLN A 206 13.45 7.15 19.21
CA GLN A 206 13.42 6.14 20.27
C GLN A 206 12.00 6.03 20.87
N TYR A 207 11.34 7.16 21.11
CA TYR A 207 9.98 7.16 21.63
C TYR A 207 8.98 6.48 20.69
N TYR A 208 9.01 6.82 19.41
CA TYR A 208 8.13 6.23 18.41
C TYR A 208 8.43 4.73 18.17
N SER A 209 9.69 4.41 17.88
CA SER A 209 10.13 3.09 17.42
C SER A 209 10.19 2.05 18.54
N VAL A 210 10.59 2.47 19.75
CA VAL A 210 10.85 1.56 20.88
C VAL A 210 9.74 1.65 21.91
N ASP A 211 9.46 2.86 22.43
CA ASP A 211 8.51 3.01 23.55
C ASP A 211 7.06 2.81 23.10
N LYS A 212 6.72 3.28 21.90
CA LYS A 212 5.39 3.08 21.28
C LYS A 212 5.30 1.86 20.37
N ALA A 213 6.44 1.30 19.98
CA ALA A 213 6.52 0.22 19.00
C ALA A 213 5.69 0.52 17.72
N GLY A 214 5.77 1.75 17.21
CA GLY A 214 5.00 2.19 16.04
C GLY A 214 5.30 1.34 14.81
N THR A 215 4.29 0.79 14.16
CA THR A 215 4.44 -0.27 13.14
C THR A 215 4.44 0.22 11.70
N ALA A 216 4.50 1.55 11.45
CA ALA A 216 4.50 2.07 10.09
C ALA A 216 5.73 1.59 9.31
N THR A 217 5.53 1.32 8.02
CA THR A 217 6.55 0.89 7.08
C THR A 217 6.66 1.79 5.86
N ASP A 218 5.71 2.72 5.67
CA ASP A 218 5.80 3.78 4.67
C ASP A 218 6.87 4.82 5.06
N LEU A 219 7.79 5.13 4.14
CA LEU A 219 8.88 6.08 4.42
C LEU A 219 8.34 7.49 4.70
N GLY A 220 7.32 7.95 3.96
CA GLY A 220 6.76 9.29 4.15
C GLY A 220 6.20 9.49 5.56
N THR A 221 5.47 8.49 6.05
CA THR A 221 4.98 8.43 7.43
C THR A 221 6.12 8.45 8.45
N LEU A 222 7.16 7.64 8.24
CA LEU A 222 8.31 7.57 9.15
C LEU A 222 9.13 8.87 9.17
N GLN A 223 9.17 9.62 8.07
CA GLN A 223 9.76 10.96 7.99
C GLN A 223 8.90 12.00 8.70
N GLN A 224 7.57 11.93 8.55
CA GLN A 224 6.64 12.83 9.24
C GLN A 224 6.75 12.76 10.76
N ALA A 225 7.10 11.60 11.32
CA ALA A 225 7.37 11.46 12.76
C ALA A 225 8.43 12.45 13.29
N LEU A 226 9.35 12.92 12.42
CA LEU A 226 10.45 13.82 12.77
C LEU A 226 10.32 15.23 12.16
N ALA A 227 9.30 15.48 11.33
CA ALA A 227 9.21 16.69 10.52
C ALA A 227 9.15 17.98 11.37
N ALA A 228 8.35 17.98 12.44
CA ALA A 228 8.18 19.12 13.33
C ALA A 228 9.27 19.28 14.40
N VAL A 229 10.23 18.34 14.48
CA VAL A 229 11.28 18.37 15.50
C VAL A 229 12.36 19.37 15.13
N THR A 230 12.66 20.28 16.07
CA THR A 230 13.66 21.35 15.96
C THR A 230 14.72 21.21 17.07
N ALA A 231 15.70 22.11 17.14
CA ALA A 231 16.64 22.19 18.27
C ALA A 231 15.96 22.60 19.60
N SER A 232 14.70 23.02 19.58
CA SER A 232 13.94 23.37 20.79
C SER A 232 13.38 22.13 21.49
N ALA A 233 13.62 22.01 22.80
CA ALA A 233 13.04 20.95 23.63
C ALA A 233 11.49 20.94 23.62
N ALA A 234 10.84 22.09 23.37
CA ALA A 234 9.38 22.16 23.24
C ALA A 234 8.88 21.35 22.03
N SER A 235 9.65 21.31 20.93
CA SER A 235 9.27 20.55 19.73
C SER A 235 9.32 19.05 19.94
N VAL A 236 10.23 18.55 20.80
CA VAL A 236 10.28 17.14 21.22
C VAL A 236 9.01 16.77 21.99
N ALA A 237 8.59 17.63 22.93
CA ALA A 237 7.37 17.41 23.70
C ALA A 237 6.12 17.40 22.79
N THR A 238 6.03 18.33 21.83
CA THR A 238 4.96 18.34 20.83
C THR A 238 4.97 17.06 20.00
N ALA A 239 6.13 16.64 19.49
CA ALA A 239 6.22 15.42 18.67
C ALA A 239 5.81 14.16 19.43
N LYS A 240 6.25 14.01 20.68
CA LYS A 240 5.84 12.90 21.54
C LYS A 240 4.34 12.90 21.81
N ALA A 241 3.77 14.08 22.06
CA ALA A 241 2.34 14.22 22.30
C ALA A 241 1.50 13.72 21.11
N MET A 242 1.95 13.93 19.86
CA MET A 242 1.25 13.42 18.68
C MET A 242 1.04 11.90 18.69
N PHE A 243 1.94 11.14 19.34
CA PHE A 243 1.82 9.68 19.48
C PHE A 243 0.99 9.26 20.70
N ASP A 244 0.75 10.17 21.64
CA ASP A 244 0.07 9.90 22.92
C ASP A 244 -1.38 10.33 22.94
N THR A 245 -1.74 11.32 22.11
CA THR A 245 -3.08 11.90 22.10
C THR A 245 -3.94 11.26 21.03
N PRO A 246 -5.19 10.86 21.36
CA PRO A 246 -6.18 10.58 20.33
C PRO A 246 -6.32 11.77 19.38
N LEU A 247 -6.48 11.48 18.09
CA LEU A 247 -6.65 12.49 17.06
C LEU A 247 -8.13 12.57 16.70
N SER A 248 -8.77 13.71 16.97
CA SER A 248 -10.14 13.99 16.58
C SER A 248 -10.18 14.94 15.40
N GLY A 249 -11.00 14.63 14.40
CA GLY A 249 -11.08 15.38 13.16
C GLY A 249 -12.39 15.15 12.42
N ARG A 250 -12.47 15.65 11.18
CA ARG A 250 -13.64 15.53 10.29
C ARG A 250 -13.24 15.10 8.89
N ALA A 251 -14.05 14.23 8.29
CA ALA A 251 -13.95 13.90 6.87
C ALA A 251 -14.95 14.76 6.08
N GLN A 252 -14.50 15.38 4.98
CA GLN A 252 -15.23 16.45 4.29
C GLN A 252 -15.20 16.31 2.76
N ASP A 253 -16.36 16.07 2.17
CA ASP A 253 -16.81 16.51 0.84
C ASP A 253 -17.73 17.73 1.04
N GLY A 254 -18.93 17.52 1.58
CA GLY A 254 -19.45 18.08 2.85
C GLY A 254 -19.20 17.11 4.02
N TYR A 255 -19.74 17.34 5.22
CA TYR A 255 -19.45 16.39 6.32
C TYR A 255 -19.88 14.95 5.97
N LEU A 256 -18.94 14.00 6.02
CA LEU A 256 -19.19 12.62 5.60
C LEU A 256 -19.64 11.76 6.77
N SER A 257 -20.92 11.37 6.81
CA SER A 257 -21.48 10.46 7.83
C SER A 257 -21.29 9.00 7.44
N GLY A 258 -20.84 8.16 8.38
CA GLY A 258 -20.65 6.72 8.15
C GLY A 258 -19.43 6.36 7.29
N ALA A 259 -18.52 7.29 7.03
CA ALA A 259 -17.27 7.05 6.32
C ALA A 259 -16.30 6.24 7.18
N THR A 260 -15.53 5.34 6.56
CA THR A 260 -14.43 4.63 7.23
C THR A 260 -13.20 5.50 7.18
N VAL A 261 -12.61 5.78 8.35
CA VAL A 261 -11.35 6.52 8.49
C VAL A 261 -10.31 5.60 9.10
N PHE A 262 -9.20 5.37 8.41
CA PHE A 262 -8.11 4.52 8.90
C PHE A 262 -6.75 5.17 8.75
N VAL A 263 -5.80 4.71 9.58
CA VAL A 263 -4.39 5.08 9.49
C VAL A 263 -3.67 4.04 8.65
N ASP A 264 -3.22 4.49 7.50
CA ASP A 264 -2.46 3.69 6.55
C ASP A 264 -1.00 3.67 6.95
N LEU A 265 -0.53 2.48 7.31
CA LEU A 265 0.79 2.28 7.88
C LEU A 265 1.82 1.87 6.83
N ASN A 266 1.39 1.29 5.72
CA ASN A 266 2.27 0.74 4.69
C ASN A 266 2.29 1.55 3.39
N GLY A 267 1.41 2.55 3.27
CA GLY A 267 1.35 3.47 2.14
C GLY A 267 0.60 2.92 0.93
N ASP A 268 -0.18 1.83 1.05
CA ASP A 268 -0.86 1.20 -0.10
C ASP A 268 -2.28 1.73 -0.39
N GLY A 269 -2.87 2.49 0.52
CA GLY A 269 -4.18 3.14 0.37
C GLY A 269 -5.36 2.23 0.68
N ILE A 270 -5.09 1.02 1.15
CA ILE A 270 -6.07 -0.04 1.40
C ILE A 270 -6.08 -0.34 2.89
N HIS A 271 -7.27 -0.51 3.48
CA HIS A 271 -7.36 -0.88 4.89
C HIS A 271 -6.92 -2.34 5.10
N ASN A 272 -5.73 -2.52 5.69
CA ASN A 272 -5.12 -3.82 5.94
C ASN A 272 -5.31 -4.32 7.38
N PRO A 273 -5.21 -5.64 7.63
CA PRO A 273 -5.14 -6.16 8.99
C PRO A 273 -3.99 -5.54 9.79
N GLY A 274 -4.31 -4.94 10.93
CA GLY A 274 -3.34 -4.25 11.80
C GLY A 274 -3.38 -2.72 11.68
N GLU A 275 -4.07 -2.19 10.69
CA GLU A 275 -4.32 -0.75 10.57
C GLU A 275 -5.53 -0.33 11.40
N THR A 276 -5.35 0.75 12.15
CA THR A 276 -6.40 1.27 13.03
C THR A 276 -7.46 1.99 12.19
N SER A 277 -8.73 1.64 12.40
CA SER A 277 -9.86 2.29 11.74
C SER A 277 -10.99 2.66 12.70
N VAL A 278 -11.75 3.67 12.30
CA VAL A 278 -12.98 4.15 12.95
C VAL A 278 -14.00 4.52 11.88
N THR A 279 -15.25 4.76 12.29
CA THR A 279 -16.31 5.26 11.42
C THR A 279 -16.72 6.65 11.87
N THR A 280 -16.96 7.56 10.93
CA THR A 280 -17.45 8.90 11.26
C THR A 280 -18.86 8.86 11.85
N ASP A 281 -19.14 9.77 12.76
CA ASP A 281 -20.49 9.95 13.32
C ASP A 281 -21.44 10.68 12.36
N ALA A 282 -22.66 10.95 12.83
CA ALA A 282 -23.70 11.61 12.03
C ALA A 282 -23.35 13.03 11.56
N ALA A 283 -22.37 13.67 12.19
CA ALA A 283 -21.88 15.02 11.85
C ALA A 283 -20.46 14.97 11.25
N GLY A 284 -20.04 13.80 10.74
CA GLY A 284 -18.77 13.60 10.06
C GLY A 284 -17.53 13.59 10.95
N ASN A 285 -17.68 13.56 12.29
CA ASN A 285 -16.54 13.54 13.20
C ASN A 285 -15.97 12.13 13.33
N PHE A 286 -14.64 12.03 13.41
CA PHE A 286 -13.93 10.80 13.77
C PHE A 286 -12.99 11.04 14.96
N THR A 287 -12.61 9.97 15.65
CA THR A 287 -11.56 10.03 16.68
C THR A 287 -10.70 8.78 16.62
N LEU A 288 -9.48 8.92 16.09
CA LEU A 288 -8.49 7.86 16.08
C LEU A 288 -7.86 7.73 17.48
N PRO A 289 -7.63 6.49 17.97
CA PRO A 289 -7.05 6.27 19.30
C PRO A 289 -5.59 6.74 19.37
N ALA A 290 -5.11 6.95 20.59
CA ALA A 290 -3.70 7.25 20.83
C ALA A 290 -2.79 6.18 20.22
N GLY A 291 -1.67 6.60 19.62
CA GLY A 291 -0.73 5.74 18.92
C GLY A 291 -1.05 5.49 17.44
N ALA A 292 -2.24 5.86 16.96
CA ALA A 292 -2.59 5.81 15.55
C ALA A 292 -1.94 6.99 14.80
N PHE A 293 -0.72 6.79 14.32
CA PHE A 293 0.08 7.80 13.61
C PHE A 293 0.47 7.30 12.22
N GLY A 294 0.09 8.06 11.19
CA GLY A 294 0.39 7.78 9.79
C GLY A 294 -0.55 8.53 8.87
N ARG A 295 -0.41 8.28 7.56
CA ARG A 295 -1.34 8.80 6.53
C ARG A 295 -2.77 8.44 6.92
N ILE A 296 -3.67 9.41 6.86
CA ILE A 296 -5.09 9.19 7.16
C ILE A 296 -5.82 9.00 5.84
N VAL A 297 -6.66 7.98 5.76
CA VAL A 297 -7.48 7.68 4.60
C VAL A 297 -8.94 7.65 5.02
N ALA A 298 -9.80 8.39 4.32
CA ALA A 298 -11.24 8.40 4.51
C ALA A 298 -11.95 7.94 3.23
N SER A 299 -12.80 6.92 3.33
CA SER A 299 -13.55 6.38 2.19
C SER A 299 -14.95 5.90 2.58
N GLY A 300 -15.86 5.87 1.61
CA GLY A 300 -17.28 5.57 1.84
C GLY A 300 -18.03 6.65 2.61
N GLY A 301 -19.18 6.29 3.16
CA GLY A 301 -20.07 7.22 3.85
C GLY A 301 -21.00 7.99 2.92
N THR A 302 -21.74 8.92 3.50
CA THR A 302 -22.71 9.78 2.80
C THR A 302 -22.46 11.22 3.21
N ASP A 303 -22.32 12.10 2.22
CA ASP A 303 -22.29 13.54 2.45
C ASP A 303 -23.67 13.99 2.96
N ILE A 304 -23.70 14.54 4.17
CA ILE A 304 -24.96 14.95 4.81
C ILE A 304 -25.61 16.17 4.17
N ALA A 305 -24.86 16.95 3.39
CA ALA A 305 -25.36 18.14 2.70
C ALA A 305 -26.05 17.77 1.37
N THR A 306 -25.43 16.88 0.59
CA THR A 306 -25.93 16.47 -0.73
C THR A 306 -26.76 15.20 -0.69
N ASN A 307 -26.70 14.43 0.40
CA ASN A 307 -27.23 13.06 0.54
C ASN A 307 -26.64 12.06 -0.49
N LEU A 308 -25.51 12.39 -1.12
CA LEU A 308 -24.84 11.50 -2.06
C LEU A 308 -23.84 10.58 -1.35
N PRO A 309 -23.73 9.31 -1.76
CA PRO A 309 -22.70 8.42 -1.26
C PRO A 309 -21.32 8.82 -1.79
N PHE A 310 -20.34 8.94 -0.90
CA PHE A 310 -18.96 9.21 -1.32
C PHE A 310 -18.30 7.90 -1.78
N SER A 311 -17.93 7.84 -3.06
CA SER A 311 -17.37 6.62 -3.69
C SER A 311 -15.85 6.69 -3.94
N GLY A 312 -15.22 7.82 -3.61
CA GLY A 312 -13.79 8.06 -3.71
C GLY A 312 -13.01 7.70 -2.43
N SER A 313 -11.78 8.18 -2.35
CA SER A 313 -10.93 8.08 -1.16
C SER A 313 -10.15 9.37 -0.97
N PHE A 314 -10.38 10.05 0.15
CA PHE A 314 -9.56 11.20 0.54
C PHE A 314 -8.40 10.76 1.42
N THR A 315 -7.27 11.43 1.26
CA THR A 315 -6.09 11.21 2.09
C THR A 315 -5.65 12.50 2.78
N ALA A 316 -4.92 12.37 3.88
CA ALA A 316 -4.34 13.52 4.58
C ALA A 316 -3.01 13.13 5.24
N PRO A 317 -2.08 14.09 5.41
CA PRO A 317 -0.86 13.88 6.20
C PRO A 317 -1.15 13.47 7.64
N ALA A 318 -0.17 12.84 8.27
CA ALA A 318 -0.29 12.39 9.65
C ALA A 318 -0.57 13.56 10.60
N GLY A 319 -1.53 13.38 11.49
CA GLY A 319 -1.94 14.41 12.44
C GLY A 319 -2.96 15.42 11.92
N SER A 320 -3.42 15.30 10.66
CA SER A 320 -4.46 16.18 10.12
C SER A 320 -5.80 15.97 10.84
N THR A 321 -6.45 17.08 11.22
CA THR A 321 -7.81 17.05 11.79
C THR A 321 -8.89 17.26 10.73
N VAL A 322 -8.50 17.50 9.48
CA VAL A 322 -9.38 17.60 8.32
C VAL A 322 -8.92 16.61 7.26
N VAL A 323 -9.85 15.86 6.66
CA VAL A 323 -9.59 14.93 5.56
C VAL A 323 -10.54 15.26 4.42
N ASN A 324 -10.03 15.87 3.34
CA ASN A 324 -10.83 16.42 2.25
C ASN A 324 -10.06 16.42 0.91
N PRO A 325 -10.62 16.93 -0.20
CA PRO A 325 -9.93 16.98 -1.50
C PRO A 325 -8.59 17.74 -1.46
N LEU A 326 -8.46 18.79 -0.64
CA LEU A 326 -7.26 19.62 -0.56
C LEU A 326 -6.14 18.94 0.24
N THR A 327 -6.46 18.30 1.37
CA THR A 327 -5.47 17.50 2.11
C THR A 327 -5.00 16.30 1.29
N THR A 328 -5.87 15.78 0.41
CA THR A 328 -5.53 14.69 -0.52
C THR A 328 -4.47 15.14 -1.51
N LEU A 329 -4.58 16.36 -2.04
CA LEU A 329 -3.55 16.95 -2.90
C LEU A 329 -2.23 17.16 -2.15
N VAL A 330 -2.29 17.68 -0.91
CA VAL A 330 -1.07 17.84 -0.07
C VAL A 330 -0.40 16.48 0.16
N GLN A 331 -1.17 15.47 0.53
CA GLN A 331 -0.66 14.13 0.82
C GLN A 331 -0.08 13.46 -0.44
N SER A 332 -0.72 13.61 -1.60
CA SER A 332 -0.21 13.13 -2.90
C SER A 332 1.15 13.75 -3.26
N MET A 333 1.39 15.03 -2.93
CA MET A 333 2.71 15.65 -3.11
C MET A 333 3.75 15.13 -2.12
N VAL A 334 3.34 14.84 -0.88
CA VAL A 334 4.21 14.23 0.12
C VAL A 334 4.66 12.83 -0.32
N GLU A 335 3.77 12.05 -0.91
CA GLU A 335 4.09 10.74 -1.50
C GLU A 335 5.08 10.83 -2.67
N GLN A 336 5.08 11.95 -3.38
CA GLN A 336 6.07 12.28 -4.41
C GLN A 336 7.39 12.82 -3.83
N GLY A 337 7.57 12.74 -2.50
CA GLY A 337 8.80 13.09 -1.79
C GLY A 337 8.94 14.56 -1.42
N MET A 338 7.86 15.36 -1.56
CA MET A 338 7.87 16.75 -1.12
C MET A 338 7.70 16.84 0.40
N ASP A 339 8.36 17.80 1.03
CA ASP A 339 8.11 18.12 2.44
C ASP A 339 6.65 18.58 2.63
N SER A 340 6.00 18.17 3.73
CA SER A 340 4.57 18.45 3.96
C SER A 340 4.24 19.94 4.01
N ALA A 341 5.12 20.79 4.55
CA ALA A 341 4.89 22.23 4.60
C ALA A 341 5.09 22.87 3.22
N ALA A 342 6.08 22.39 2.45
CA ALA A 342 6.28 22.80 1.07
C ALA A 342 5.12 22.37 0.17
N ALA A 343 4.62 21.15 0.32
CA ALA A 343 3.44 20.63 -0.38
C ALA A 343 2.21 21.50 -0.09
N MET A 344 1.93 21.80 1.19
CA MET A 344 0.84 22.69 1.58
C MET A 344 0.98 24.08 0.95
N THR A 345 2.18 24.65 0.98
CA THR A 345 2.46 25.96 0.36
C THR A 345 2.20 25.92 -1.16
N GLN A 346 2.61 24.84 -1.83
CA GLN A 346 2.41 24.70 -3.27
C GLN A 346 0.93 24.56 -3.64
N VAL A 347 0.14 23.80 -2.85
CA VAL A 347 -1.32 23.72 -3.02
C VAL A 347 -1.96 25.09 -2.82
N GLN A 348 -1.57 25.84 -1.77
CA GLN A 348 -2.07 27.19 -1.53
C GLN A 348 -1.77 28.14 -2.70
N ILE A 349 -0.54 28.12 -3.24
CA ILE A 349 -0.15 28.94 -4.40
C ILE A 349 -0.96 28.58 -5.63
N ALA A 350 -1.03 27.28 -5.95
CA ALA A 350 -1.69 26.79 -7.15
C ALA A 350 -3.20 27.06 -7.13
N LEU A 351 -3.84 27.02 -5.96
CA LEU A 351 -5.28 27.26 -5.80
C LEU A 351 -5.63 28.69 -5.36
N GLY A 352 -4.63 29.58 -5.22
CA GLY A 352 -4.87 30.97 -4.83
C GLY A 352 -5.37 31.16 -3.39
N LEU A 353 -5.06 30.22 -2.51
CA LEU A 353 -5.47 30.24 -1.10
C LEU A 353 -4.49 31.07 -0.25
N SER A 354 -4.96 31.53 0.91
CA SER A 354 -4.13 32.28 1.86
C SER A 354 -2.99 31.41 2.40
N ALA A 355 -1.78 31.96 2.46
CA ALA A 355 -0.61 31.30 3.06
C ALA A 355 -0.78 31.09 4.58
N ASP A 356 -1.68 31.83 5.22
CA ASP A 356 -1.97 31.72 6.65
C ASP A 356 -2.97 30.58 6.98
N THR A 357 -3.54 29.92 5.96
CA THR A 357 -4.53 28.84 6.14
C THR A 357 -3.86 27.47 6.20
N ASP A 358 -3.78 26.88 7.39
CA ASP A 358 -3.30 25.50 7.55
C ASP A 358 -4.35 24.49 7.08
N LEU A 359 -4.19 23.95 5.86
CA LEU A 359 -5.13 23.01 5.25
C LEU A 359 -5.27 21.70 6.02
N SER A 360 -4.30 21.33 6.88
CA SER A 360 -4.37 20.09 7.66
C SER A 360 -5.32 20.18 8.86
N SER A 361 -5.66 21.40 9.29
CA SER A 361 -6.48 21.65 10.48
C SER A 361 -7.64 22.62 10.26
N PHE A 362 -7.66 23.34 9.15
CA PHE A 362 -8.68 24.35 8.85
C PHE A 362 -9.96 23.72 8.30
N ASP A 363 -11.01 23.70 9.13
CA ASP A 363 -12.36 23.29 8.74
C ASP A 363 -13.10 24.49 8.11
N PRO A 364 -13.26 24.55 6.77
CA PRO A 364 -13.90 25.69 6.14
C PRO A 364 -15.36 25.82 6.54
N ILE A 365 -16.11 24.73 6.74
CA ILE A 365 -17.53 24.79 7.06
C ILE A 365 -17.74 25.44 8.44
N ALA A 366 -16.96 25.01 9.44
CA ALA A 366 -17.03 25.60 10.77
C ALA A 366 -16.60 27.08 10.82
N GLU A 367 -15.62 27.45 10.00
CA GLU A 367 -15.03 28.81 9.99
C GLU A 367 -15.88 29.85 9.24
N LEU A 368 -16.92 29.45 8.49
CA LEU A 368 -17.82 30.36 7.77
C LEU A 368 -18.58 31.33 8.68
N SER A 369 -18.86 30.92 9.93
CA SER A 369 -19.52 31.77 10.93
C SER A 369 -18.55 32.65 11.74
N GLY A 370 -17.25 32.51 11.51
CA GLY A 370 -16.16 33.09 12.30
C GLY A 370 -15.49 34.31 11.68
N ALA A 371 -14.37 34.71 12.27
CA ALA A 371 -13.55 35.83 11.77
C ALA A 371 -12.84 35.51 10.44
N ASN A 372 -12.78 34.23 10.06
CA ASN A 372 -12.09 33.74 8.87
C ASN A 372 -13.04 33.45 7.69
N ALA A 373 -14.29 33.93 7.73
CA ALA A 373 -15.33 33.60 6.74
C ALA A 373 -14.87 33.75 5.27
N SER A 374 -14.17 34.83 4.91
CA SER A 374 -13.66 35.00 3.53
C SER A 374 -12.59 33.99 3.13
N GLN A 375 -11.75 33.55 4.08
CA GLN A 375 -10.79 32.46 3.84
C GLN A 375 -11.52 31.13 3.71
N ALA A 376 -12.51 30.88 4.57
CA ALA A 376 -13.36 29.71 4.53
C ALA A 376 -14.11 29.56 3.19
N GLN A 377 -14.68 30.65 2.67
CA GLN A 377 -15.34 30.67 1.36
C GLN A 377 -14.40 30.26 0.22
N ALA A 378 -13.17 30.80 0.20
CA ALA A 378 -12.18 30.47 -0.83
C ALA A 378 -11.71 29.01 -0.73
N VAL A 379 -11.46 28.52 0.49
CA VAL A 379 -11.05 27.12 0.73
C VAL A 379 -12.17 26.15 0.35
N LEU A 380 -13.42 26.45 0.72
CA LEU A 380 -14.57 25.62 0.38
C LEU A 380 -14.81 25.59 -1.14
N ALA A 381 -14.77 26.74 -1.81
CA ALA A 381 -14.90 26.82 -3.26
C ALA A 381 -13.84 25.96 -3.97
N ALA A 382 -12.58 26.08 -3.57
CA ALA A 382 -11.49 25.28 -4.11
C ALA A 382 -11.69 23.77 -3.84
N ALA A 383 -12.13 23.39 -2.64
CA ALA A 383 -12.41 22.00 -2.29
C ALA A 383 -13.52 21.40 -3.17
N VAL A 384 -14.63 22.12 -3.35
CA VAL A 384 -15.76 21.67 -4.19
C VAL A 384 -15.36 21.58 -5.66
N GLN A 385 -14.64 22.57 -6.19
CA GLN A 385 -14.18 22.56 -7.58
C GLN A 385 -13.21 21.42 -7.87
N VAL A 386 -12.30 21.13 -6.93
CA VAL A 386 -11.39 19.99 -7.03
C VAL A 386 -12.16 18.67 -6.95
N ASN A 387 -13.18 18.56 -6.09
CA ASN A 387 -13.95 17.33 -5.98
C ASN A 387 -14.86 17.08 -7.19
N ASN A 388 -15.46 18.12 -7.78
CA ASN A 388 -16.19 18.01 -9.04
C ASN A 388 -15.31 17.40 -10.13
N LEU A 389 -14.07 17.88 -10.26
CA LEU A 389 -13.08 17.32 -11.18
C LEU A 389 -12.79 15.85 -10.85
N PHE A 390 -12.47 15.53 -9.59
CA PHE A 390 -12.14 14.17 -9.17
C PHE A 390 -13.28 13.19 -9.47
N THR A 391 -14.50 13.52 -9.04
CA THR A 391 -15.67 12.64 -9.18
C THR A 391 -16.08 12.47 -10.63
N MET A 392 -16.24 13.54 -11.40
CA MET A 392 -16.75 13.45 -12.78
C MET A 392 -15.75 12.76 -13.71
N VAL A 393 -14.44 13.09 -13.60
CA VAL A 393 -13.42 12.46 -14.44
C VAL A 393 -13.20 11.01 -14.03
N ALA A 394 -13.13 10.69 -12.74
CA ALA A 394 -12.99 9.31 -12.30
C ALA A 394 -14.20 8.46 -12.72
N THR A 395 -15.41 9.03 -12.67
CA THR A 395 -16.65 8.34 -13.10
C THR A 395 -16.58 8.02 -14.60
N ALA A 396 -16.18 8.99 -15.41
CA ALA A 396 -15.97 8.76 -16.84
C ALA A 396 -14.92 7.68 -17.12
N MET A 397 -13.82 7.64 -16.36
CA MET A 397 -12.80 6.60 -16.47
C MET A 397 -13.36 5.21 -16.16
N THR A 398 -14.17 5.08 -15.11
CA THR A 398 -14.79 3.78 -14.76
C THR A 398 -15.76 3.28 -15.83
N GLY A 399 -16.49 4.18 -16.49
CA GLY A 399 -17.33 3.81 -17.63
C GLY A 399 -16.52 3.43 -18.87
N ALA A 400 -15.34 4.03 -19.05
CA ALA A 400 -14.49 3.82 -20.23
C ALA A 400 -13.69 2.50 -20.19
N GLU A 401 -13.45 1.93 -19.00
CA GLU A 401 -12.69 0.69 -18.82
C GLU A 401 -13.40 -0.28 -17.87
N ALA A 402 -13.90 -1.38 -18.44
CA ALA A 402 -14.57 -2.42 -17.67
C ALA A 402 -13.66 -3.02 -16.60
N GLY A 403 -14.11 -2.98 -15.34
CA GLY A 403 -13.38 -3.53 -14.19
C GLY A 403 -12.42 -2.56 -13.51
N LEU A 404 -12.27 -1.32 -14.02
CA LEU A 404 -11.57 -0.26 -13.31
C LEU A 404 -12.41 0.19 -12.10
N SER A 405 -11.82 0.16 -10.90
CA SER A 405 -12.52 0.57 -9.69
C SER A 405 -12.58 2.10 -9.59
N MET A 406 -13.64 2.62 -8.94
CA MET A 406 -13.79 4.05 -8.63
C MET A 406 -12.60 4.57 -7.82
N GLN A 407 -12.09 3.82 -6.84
CA GLN A 407 -10.92 4.21 -6.06
C GLN A 407 -9.66 4.34 -6.91
N THR A 408 -9.42 3.39 -7.83
CA THR A 408 -8.26 3.46 -8.74
C THR A 408 -8.36 4.64 -9.68
N ALA A 409 -9.53 4.86 -10.29
CA ALA A 409 -9.78 6.01 -11.16
C ALA A 409 -9.59 7.32 -10.39
N PHE A 410 -10.14 7.43 -9.19
CA PHE A 410 -10.00 8.61 -8.33
C PHE A 410 -8.54 8.93 -8.02
N ALA A 411 -7.75 7.93 -7.59
CA ALA A 411 -6.33 8.11 -7.30
C ALA A 411 -5.51 8.56 -8.53
N GLN A 412 -5.87 8.08 -9.73
CA GLN A 412 -5.24 8.50 -10.98
C GLN A 412 -5.55 9.99 -11.29
N VAL A 413 -6.79 10.44 -11.08
CA VAL A 413 -7.15 11.86 -11.27
C VAL A 413 -6.43 12.74 -10.24
N VAL A 414 -6.36 12.33 -8.98
CA VAL A 414 -5.58 13.01 -7.93
C VAL A 414 -4.12 13.16 -8.36
N THR A 415 -3.50 12.09 -8.86
CA THR A 415 -2.11 12.09 -9.33
C THR A 415 -1.92 13.07 -10.49
N ALA A 416 -2.83 13.06 -11.48
CA ALA A 416 -2.78 13.96 -12.63
C ALA A 416 -2.94 15.43 -12.23
N MET A 417 -3.87 15.73 -11.32
CA MET A 417 -4.06 17.09 -10.80
C MET A 417 -2.85 17.55 -9.97
N THR A 418 -2.27 16.65 -9.19
CA THR A 418 -1.06 16.92 -8.39
C THR A 418 0.12 17.31 -9.28
N ALA A 419 0.26 16.68 -10.46
CA ALA A 419 1.28 17.05 -11.43
C ALA A 419 1.10 18.49 -11.95
N GLN A 420 -0.14 18.92 -12.22
CA GLN A 420 -0.43 20.30 -12.62
C GLN A 420 -0.12 21.29 -11.50
N ILE A 421 -0.53 20.98 -10.26
CA ILE A 421 -0.24 21.81 -9.07
C ILE A 421 1.26 21.94 -8.83
N THR A 422 2.01 20.85 -8.96
CA THR A 422 3.45 20.85 -8.76
C THR A 422 4.18 21.70 -9.80
N ALA A 423 3.70 21.72 -11.04
CA ALA A 423 4.26 22.54 -12.11
C ALA A 423 3.80 24.01 -12.07
N ALA A 424 2.77 24.34 -11.29
CA ALA A 424 2.15 25.66 -11.27
C ALA A 424 3.10 26.73 -10.67
N THR A 425 3.32 27.81 -11.43
CA THR A 425 4.03 29.01 -10.96
C THR A 425 3.08 30.18 -10.68
N ALA A 426 1.79 29.97 -10.88
CA ALA A 426 0.69 30.92 -10.68
C ALA A 426 -0.59 30.15 -10.36
N THR A 427 -1.66 30.85 -9.98
CA THR A 427 -2.96 30.26 -9.71
C THR A 427 -3.51 29.55 -10.95
N LEU A 428 -3.98 28.32 -10.77
CA LEU A 428 -4.68 27.52 -11.76
C LEU A 428 -6.15 27.94 -11.81
N ASP A 429 -6.71 28.06 -13.01
CA ASP A 429 -8.13 28.31 -13.19
C ASP A 429 -8.87 26.97 -13.30
N LEU A 430 -9.60 26.60 -12.24
CA LEU A 430 -10.38 25.35 -12.18
C LEU A 430 -11.64 25.39 -13.06
N ALA A 431 -11.94 26.53 -13.71
CA ALA A 431 -13.00 26.67 -14.71
C ALA A 431 -12.44 26.74 -16.15
N ASP A 432 -11.13 26.55 -16.36
CA ASP A 432 -10.53 26.48 -17.69
C ASP A 432 -10.57 25.04 -18.24
N ALA A 433 -11.43 24.80 -19.24
CA ALA A 433 -11.62 23.50 -19.87
C ALA A 433 -10.32 22.92 -20.49
N THR A 434 -9.39 23.75 -20.96
CA THR A 434 -8.12 23.29 -21.54
C THR A 434 -7.19 22.77 -20.44
N MET A 435 -7.17 23.45 -19.29
CA MET A 435 -6.41 23.01 -18.12
C MET A 435 -6.97 21.69 -17.58
N LEU A 436 -8.29 21.59 -17.44
CA LEU A 436 -8.95 20.37 -16.99
C LEU A 436 -8.78 19.21 -17.99
N GLU A 437 -8.78 19.49 -19.29
CA GLU A 437 -8.50 18.49 -20.31
C GLU A 437 -7.07 17.94 -20.21
N ALA A 438 -6.10 18.78 -19.83
CA ALA A 438 -4.74 18.30 -19.56
C ALA A 438 -4.69 17.35 -18.36
N VAL A 439 -5.47 17.61 -17.30
CA VAL A 439 -5.61 16.68 -16.15
C VAL A 439 -6.30 15.39 -16.59
N HIS A 440 -7.43 15.49 -17.29
CA HIS A 440 -8.20 14.35 -17.77
C HIS A 440 -7.33 13.41 -18.62
N ASN A 441 -6.59 13.95 -19.59
CA ASN A 441 -5.71 13.16 -20.44
C ASN A 441 -4.53 12.53 -19.68
N ALA A 442 -3.97 13.24 -18.70
CA ALA A 442 -2.91 12.69 -17.85
C ALA A 442 -3.43 11.61 -16.88
N SER A 443 -4.73 11.61 -16.55
CA SER A 443 -5.34 10.65 -15.62
C SER A 443 -5.37 9.22 -16.16
N ALA A 444 -5.21 9.01 -17.47
CA ALA A 444 -5.06 7.65 -17.99
C ALA A 444 -3.70 7.00 -17.66
N GLY A 445 -2.72 7.80 -17.21
CA GLY A 445 -1.39 7.32 -16.85
C GLY A 445 -0.70 6.54 -17.98
N GLU A 446 -0.14 5.38 -17.66
CA GLU A 446 0.47 4.47 -18.64
C GLU A 446 -0.56 3.54 -19.32
N ASN A 447 -1.84 3.59 -18.94
CA ASN A 447 -2.87 2.72 -19.49
C ASN A 447 -3.30 3.21 -20.89
N THR A 448 -2.64 2.69 -21.92
CA THR A 448 -2.91 3.06 -23.32
C THR A 448 -4.33 2.74 -23.80
N THR A 449 -5.01 1.76 -23.21
CA THR A 449 -6.40 1.41 -23.56
C THR A 449 -7.35 2.46 -23.01
N LEU A 450 -7.22 2.78 -21.73
CA LEU A 450 -7.98 3.85 -21.09
C LEU A 450 -7.73 5.20 -21.76
N ALA A 451 -6.46 5.52 -22.05
CA ALA A 451 -6.08 6.76 -22.75
C ALA A 451 -6.77 6.89 -24.12
N ALA A 452 -6.85 5.79 -24.88
CA ALA A 452 -7.52 5.79 -26.18
C ALA A 452 -9.04 5.98 -26.07
N SER A 453 -9.68 5.37 -25.08
CA SER A 453 -11.12 5.53 -24.82
C SER A 453 -11.45 6.97 -24.37
N MET A 454 -10.62 7.56 -23.51
CA MET A 454 -10.82 8.90 -22.95
C MET A 454 -10.52 10.02 -23.96
N ALA A 455 -9.54 9.85 -24.85
CA ALA A 455 -9.13 10.90 -25.80
C ALA A 455 -10.24 11.35 -26.77
N VAL A 456 -11.30 10.55 -26.95
CA VAL A 456 -12.44 10.91 -27.80
C VAL A 456 -13.43 11.83 -27.08
N LEU A 457 -13.51 11.73 -25.75
CA LEU A 457 -14.55 12.36 -24.92
C LEU A 457 -13.96 13.42 -23.96
N SER A 458 -12.63 13.56 -23.91
CA SER A 458 -11.91 14.40 -22.94
C SER A 458 -12.35 15.86 -22.98
N ALA A 459 -12.49 16.44 -24.17
CA ALA A 459 -12.89 17.83 -24.35
C ALA A 459 -14.31 18.08 -23.83
N ASP A 460 -15.23 17.18 -24.15
CA ASP A 460 -16.64 17.24 -23.77
C ASP A 460 -16.81 17.14 -22.24
N ILE A 461 -16.14 16.16 -21.62
CA ILE A 461 -16.16 15.96 -20.17
C ILE A 461 -15.53 17.15 -19.46
N SER A 462 -14.38 17.63 -19.96
CA SER A 462 -13.65 18.75 -19.34
C SER A 462 -14.42 20.07 -19.47
N GLN A 463 -15.19 20.27 -20.54
CA GLN A 463 -16.08 21.41 -20.69
C GLN A 463 -17.21 21.40 -19.66
N MET A 464 -17.84 20.23 -19.43
CA MET A 464 -18.88 20.10 -18.41
C MET A 464 -18.33 20.39 -17.01
N VAL A 465 -17.15 19.85 -16.66
CA VAL A 465 -16.50 20.15 -15.38
C VAL A 465 -16.15 21.64 -15.27
N ALA A 466 -15.65 22.25 -16.35
CA ALA A 466 -15.30 23.67 -16.40
C ALA A 466 -16.52 24.57 -16.14
N ASP A 467 -17.66 24.28 -16.76
CA ASP A 467 -18.88 25.06 -16.58
C ASP A 467 -19.44 24.92 -15.16
N ASN A 468 -19.48 23.70 -14.61
CA ASN A 468 -19.88 23.45 -13.23
C ASN A 468 -18.98 24.19 -12.23
N ASN A 469 -17.66 24.16 -12.45
CA ASN A 469 -16.70 24.92 -11.64
C ASN A 469 -16.80 26.43 -11.87
N GLY A 470 -17.20 26.85 -13.06
CA GLY A 470 -17.51 28.23 -13.41
C GLY A 470 -18.67 28.80 -12.59
N THR A 471 -19.72 28.00 -12.34
CA THR A 471 -20.83 28.39 -11.46
C THR A 471 -20.36 28.61 -10.02
N ILE A 472 -19.50 27.73 -9.47
CA ILE A 472 -18.88 27.94 -8.14
C ILE A 472 -18.07 29.25 -8.11
N ALA A 473 -17.25 29.50 -9.15
CA ALA A 473 -16.45 30.72 -9.24
C ALA A 473 -17.33 31.98 -9.34
N ALA A 474 -18.46 31.90 -10.05
CA ALA A 474 -19.42 32.99 -10.18
C ALA A 474 -20.12 33.31 -8.86
N ILE A 475 -20.54 32.28 -8.10
CA ILE A 475 -21.10 32.42 -6.75
C ILE A 475 -20.08 33.12 -5.82
N LEU A 476 -18.84 32.64 -5.80
CA LEU A 476 -17.77 33.22 -4.98
C LEU A 476 -17.51 34.69 -5.33
N ALA A 477 -17.49 35.01 -6.63
CA ALA A 477 -17.24 36.37 -7.13
C ALA A 477 -18.43 37.32 -6.91
N GLY A 478 -19.66 36.81 -6.92
CA GLY A 478 -20.88 37.58 -6.66
C GLY A 478 -20.90 38.21 -5.27
N GLY A 479 -20.31 37.51 -4.30
CA GLY A 479 -20.33 37.89 -2.90
C GLY A 479 -21.72 37.72 -2.29
N GLY A 480 -21.77 37.33 -1.01
CA GLY A 480 -23.03 37.02 -0.32
C GLY A 480 -22.77 36.64 1.13
N GLU A 481 -23.83 36.36 1.87
CA GLU A 481 -23.70 35.82 3.22
C GLU A 481 -23.06 34.41 3.16
N ALA A 482 -22.18 34.11 4.11
CA ALA A 482 -21.36 32.90 4.07
C ALA A 482 -22.17 31.61 4.06
N THR A 483 -23.30 31.58 4.78
CA THR A 483 -24.20 30.43 4.85
C THR A 483 -25.00 30.22 3.56
N GLU A 484 -25.38 31.30 2.86
CA GLU A 484 -26.08 31.20 1.56
C GLU A 484 -25.13 30.62 0.51
N MET A 485 -23.88 31.08 0.50
CA MET A 485 -22.85 30.58 -0.40
C MET A 485 -22.55 29.09 -0.16
N LEU A 486 -22.52 28.65 1.10
CA LEU A 486 -22.39 27.24 1.44
C LEU A 486 -23.53 26.42 0.82
N ALA A 487 -24.78 26.84 1.01
CA ALA A 487 -25.94 26.16 0.40
C ALA A 487 -25.81 26.09 -1.13
N GLN A 488 -25.50 27.22 -1.79
CA GLN A 488 -25.34 27.27 -3.25
C GLN A 488 -24.21 26.35 -3.75
N PHE A 489 -23.06 26.30 -3.06
CA PHE A 489 -21.98 25.39 -3.42
C PHE A 489 -22.40 23.92 -3.31
N MET A 490 -23.14 23.56 -2.26
CA MET A 490 -23.62 22.18 -2.10
C MET A 490 -24.72 21.82 -3.12
N GLN A 491 -25.53 22.77 -3.57
CA GLN A 491 -26.49 22.54 -4.67
C GLN A 491 -25.76 22.24 -5.98
N VAL A 492 -24.74 23.03 -6.30
CA VAL A 492 -23.88 22.80 -7.49
C VAL A 492 -23.19 21.44 -7.39
N ALA A 493 -22.62 21.10 -6.23
CA ALA A 493 -22.00 19.81 -5.99
C ALA A 493 -22.99 18.65 -6.15
N THR A 494 -24.23 18.78 -5.67
CA THR A 494 -25.27 17.75 -5.78
C THR A 494 -25.57 17.40 -7.25
N VAL A 495 -25.70 18.41 -8.12
CA VAL A 495 -25.95 18.17 -9.55
C VAL A 495 -24.70 17.64 -10.26
N ALA A 496 -23.54 18.25 -10.01
CA ALA A 496 -22.28 17.89 -10.67
C ALA A 496 -21.80 16.47 -10.31
N GLN A 497 -21.83 16.12 -9.02
CA GLN A 497 -21.30 14.86 -8.50
C GLN A 497 -22.35 13.75 -8.46
N GLY A 498 -23.64 14.09 -8.59
CA GLY A 498 -24.76 13.15 -8.72
C GLY A 498 -25.18 12.98 -10.17
N ASP A 499 -26.26 13.67 -10.56
CA ASP A 499 -26.97 13.48 -11.83
C ASP A 499 -26.04 13.62 -13.06
N ALA A 500 -25.15 14.61 -13.09
CA ALA A 500 -24.24 14.82 -14.22
C ALA A 500 -23.22 13.67 -14.34
N ALA A 501 -22.63 13.24 -13.21
CA ALA A 501 -21.70 12.11 -13.18
C ALA A 501 -22.38 10.79 -13.58
N GLU A 502 -23.61 10.53 -13.11
CA GLU A 502 -24.38 9.34 -13.48
C GLU A 502 -24.75 9.35 -14.97
N ALA A 503 -25.13 10.51 -15.53
CA ALA A 503 -25.42 10.66 -16.95
C ALA A 503 -24.18 10.40 -17.82
N LEU A 504 -23.00 10.90 -17.39
CA LEU A 504 -21.72 10.61 -18.04
C LEU A 504 -21.41 9.11 -18.02
N LEU A 505 -21.52 8.47 -16.86
CA LEU A 505 -21.26 7.03 -16.71
C LEU A 505 -22.13 6.22 -17.67
N ALA A 506 -23.45 6.44 -17.62
CA ALA A 506 -24.41 5.70 -18.44
C ALA A 506 -24.16 5.87 -19.93
N ALA A 507 -23.77 7.07 -20.37
CA ALA A 507 -23.48 7.35 -21.76
C ALA A 507 -22.21 6.65 -22.26
N ILE A 508 -21.16 6.66 -21.44
CA ILE A 508 -19.88 6.04 -21.78
C ILE A 508 -20.01 4.52 -21.78
N GLU A 509 -20.69 3.93 -20.80
CA GLU A 509 -20.99 2.49 -20.76
C GLU A 509 -21.85 2.04 -21.96
N ALA A 510 -22.75 2.92 -22.45
CA ALA A 510 -23.52 2.69 -23.66
C ALA A 510 -22.68 2.79 -24.96
N GLY A 511 -21.40 3.14 -24.86
CA GLY A 511 -20.49 3.29 -26.00
C GLY A 511 -20.71 4.59 -26.79
N THR A 512 -21.23 5.63 -26.15
CA THR A 512 -21.44 6.95 -26.77
C THR A 512 -20.11 7.61 -27.09
N THR A 513 -19.96 8.14 -28.31
CA THR A 513 -18.74 8.84 -28.77
C THR A 513 -18.93 10.35 -28.94
N ASP A 514 -20.09 10.87 -28.54
CA ASP A 514 -20.49 12.28 -28.67
C ASP A 514 -21.40 12.61 -27.49
N LEU A 515 -20.93 13.43 -26.56
CA LEU A 515 -21.66 13.76 -25.33
C LEU A 515 -22.42 15.10 -25.45
N THR A 516 -22.47 15.71 -26.64
CA THR A 516 -23.03 17.06 -26.83
C THR A 516 -24.43 17.25 -26.24
N THR A 517 -25.31 16.26 -26.37
CA THR A 517 -26.66 16.33 -25.78
C THR A 517 -26.65 16.32 -24.25
N ILE A 518 -25.76 15.54 -23.64
CA ILE A 518 -25.64 15.44 -22.18
C ILE A 518 -25.01 16.73 -21.64
N ILE A 519 -23.96 17.23 -22.30
CA ILE A 519 -23.35 18.51 -21.95
C ILE A 519 -24.40 19.63 -21.96
N ALA A 520 -25.26 19.68 -22.98
CA ALA A 520 -26.30 20.71 -23.06
C ALA A 520 -27.31 20.67 -21.88
N ASP A 521 -27.55 19.49 -21.29
CA ASP A 521 -28.44 19.33 -20.15
C ASP A 521 -27.77 19.72 -18.82
N TYR A 522 -26.44 19.66 -18.75
CA TYR A 522 -25.64 19.93 -17.54
C TYR A 522 -24.67 21.10 -17.70
N THR A 523 -24.97 22.07 -18.56
CA THR A 523 -24.20 23.33 -18.69
C THR A 523 -25.13 24.53 -18.89
N GLY A 524 -24.63 25.74 -18.58
CA GLY A 524 -25.36 27.00 -18.77
C GLY A 524 -26.71 27.06 -18.04
N ASP A 525 -27.70 27.72 -18.63
CA ASP A 525 -29.01 27.94 -18.01
C ASP A 525 -29.71 26.62 -17.59
N ALA A 526 -29.49 25.52 -18.33
CA ALA A 526 -30.08 24.22 -17.98
C ALA A 526 -29.48 23.65 -16.69
N PHE A 527 -28.17 23.83 -16.48
CA PHE A 527 -27.50 23.47 -15.24
C PHE A 527 -27.99 24.33 -14.08
N ASP A 528 -28.12 25.65 -14.28
CA ASP A 528 -28.61 26.57 -13.26
C ASP A 528 -30.05 26.19 -12.81
N ASP A 529 -30.92 25.81 -13.74
CA ASP A 529 -32.26 25.31 -13.44
C ASP A 529 -32.24 24.03 -12.60
N LEU A 530 -31.32 23.10 -12.88
CA LEU A 530 -31.14 21.87 -12.09
C LEU A 530 -30.64 22.19 -10.68
N VAL A 531 -29.65 23.07 -10.55
CA VAL A 531 -29.06 23.50 -9.27
C VAL A 531 -30.11 24.19 -8.38
N ASN A 532 -30.94 25.04 -8.98
CA ASN A 532 -32.02 25.73 -8.28
C ASN A 532 -33.16 24.80 -7.82
N ALA A 533 -33.25 23.60 -8.38
CA ALA A 533 -34.26 22.59 -8.02
C ALA A 533 -33.79 21.60 -6.94
N VAL A 534 -32.54 21.68 -6.50
CA VAL A 534 -31.97 20.77 -5.49
C VAL A 534 -32.58 21.03 -4.10
N ASP A 535 -33.02 19.97 -3.43
CA ASP A 535 -33.27 19.97 -1.99
C ASP A 535 -31.98 19.59 -1.24
N LEU A 536 -31.58 20.38 -0.24
CA LEU A 536 -30.38 20.13 0.55
C LEU A 536 -30.67 19.33 1.82
N GLY A 537 -29.65 18.61 2.28
CA GLY A 537 -29.57 18.05 3.62
C GLY A 537 -29.04 19.08 4.63
N ASP A 538 -28.22 18.62 5.56
CA ASP A 538 -27.59 19.43 6.61
C ASP A 538 -26.25 19.98 6.09
N VAL A 539 -26.17 21.27 5.75
CA VAL A 539 -24.96 21.84 5.13
C VAL A 539 -23.93 22.30 6.16
N ASP A 540 -24.34 22.62 7.38
CA ASP A 540 -23.47 23.21 8.41
C ASP A 540 -23.16 22.27 9.60
N GLY A 541 -23.78 21.10 9.62
CA GLY A 541 -23.61 20.06 10.63
C GLY A 541 -24.37 20.32 11.93
N ASP A 542 -25.40 21.17 11.93
CA ASP A 542 -26.22 21.46 13.12
C ASP A 542 -27.26 20.37 13.44
N GLY A 543 -27.40 19.38 12.56
CA GLY A 543 -28.32 18.26 12.66
C GLY A 543 -29.71 18.56 12.08
N THR A 544 -29.88 19.65 11.35
CA THR A 544 -31.12 20.03 10.68
C THR A 544 -30.91 20.23 9.19
N THR A 545 -31.97 20.06 8.39
CA THR A 545 -31.91 20.26 6.94
C THR A 545 -31.99 21.73 6.60
N ASP A 546 -31.13 22.20 5.71
CA ASP A 546 -31.10 23.57 5.23
C ASP A 546 -32.02 23.79 4.03
N VAL A 547 -32.34 25.06 3.80
CA VAL A 547 -33.19 25.48 2.68
C VAL A 547 -32.30 25.80 1.49
N ALA A 548 -32.65 25.27 0.32
CA ALA A 548 -32.02 25.63 -0.94
C ALA A 548 -32.11 27.14 -1.22
N ILE A 549 -31.09 27.68 -1.88
CA ILE A 549 -30.98 29.10 -2.25
C ILE A 549 -30.86 29.18 -3.77
N ASP A 550 -31.58 30.11 -4.39
CA ASP A 550 -31.42 30.37 -5.84
C ASP A 550 -30.00 30.92 -6.09
N LEU A 551 -29.38 30.58 -7.21
CA LEU A 551 -28.11 31.15 -7.66
C LEU A 551 -28.13 32.70 -7.70
N ASP A 552 -29.29 33.34 -7.80
CA ASP A 552 -29.44 34.81 -7.70
C ASP A 552 -29.45 35.37 -6.26
N GLY A 553 -29.36 34.51 -5.24
CA GLY A 553 -29.31 34.87 -3.82
C GLY A 553 -30.67 35.12 -3.17
N THR A 554 -31.78 34.75 -3.82
CA THR A 554 -33.12 34.85 -3.22
C THR A 554 -33.61 33.52 -2.64
N THR A 555 -34.31 33.58 -1.51
CA THR A 555 -34.98 32.40 -0.92
C THR A 555 -36.11 31.95 -1.84
N VAL A 556 -36.19 30.65 -2.12
CA VAL A 556 -37.16 30.06 -3.05
C VAL A 556 -38.60 30.52 -2.76
N THR A 557 -39.19 31.32 -3.66
CA THR A 557 -40.64 31.25 -3.85
C THR A 557 -40.89 30.24 -4.96
N PRO A 558 -41.71 29.19 -4.75
CA PRO A 558 -41.84 28.12 -5.72
C PRO A 558 -42.30 28.71 -7.05
N PRO A 559 -41.57 28.48 -8.15
CA PRO A 559 -41.93 29.04 -9.45
C PRO A 559 -43.30 28.52 -9.88
N PRO A 560 -44.11 29.32 -10.60
CA PRO A 560 -45.32 28.81 -11.22
C PRO A 560 -44.90 27.71 -12.20
N ALA A 561 -45.51 26.53 -12.05
CA ALA A 561 -45.20 25.31 -12.79
C ALA A 561 -44.73 25.60 -14.21
N ALA A 562 -43.44 25.39 -14.44
CA ALA A 562 -42.91 25.18 -15.77
C ALA A 562 -43.64 23.97 -16.37
N ASP A 563 -43.74 23.93 -17.71
CA ASP A 563 -44.20 22.74 -18.41
C ASP A 563 -43.48 21.52 -17.83
N PRO A 564 -44.21 20.44 -17.48
CA PRO A 564 -43.73 19.48 -16.50
C PRO A 564 -42.44 18.84 -16.97
N VAL A 565 -41.33 19.24 -16.34
CA VAL A 565 -40.20 18.35 -16.15
C VAL A 565 -40.76 17.16 -15.39
N VAL A 566 -40.66 15.99 -15.99
CA VAL A 566 -41.16 14.77 -15.38
C VAL A 566 -40.25 14.47 -14.19
N VAL A 567 -40.58 15.01 -13.02
CA VAL A 567 -39.90 14.62 -11.78
C VAL A 567 -40.09 13.11 -11.64
N ALA A 568 -38.98 12.41 -11.59
CA ALA A 568 -38.94 10.98 -11.36
C ALA A 568 -39.71 10.68 -10.06
N THR A 569 -40.74 9.86 -10.15
CA THR A 569 -41.51 9.40 -8.99
C THR A 569 -41.04 8.00 -8.64
N PHE A 570 -40.86 7.71 -7.36
CA PHE A 570 -40.64 6.35 -6.89
C PHE A 570 -41.69 5.98 -5.85
N THR A 571 -42.39 4.87 -6.08
CA THR A 571 -43.49 4.40 -5.23
C THR A 571 -43.22 2.99 -4.79
N VAL A 572 -43.42 2.75 -3.49
CA VAL A 572 -43.39 1.43 -2.86
C VAL A 572 -44.78 1.15 -2.35
N THR A 573 -45.36 0.01 -2.74
CA THR A 573 -46.66 -0.43 -2.23
C THR A 573 -46.49 -1.77 -1.54
N GLU A 574 -46.98 -1.88 -0.31
CA GLU A 574 -47.14 -3.16 0.38
C GLU A 574 -48.61 -3.60 0.31
N THR A 575 -48.90 -4.73 -0.33
CA THR A 575 -50.24 -5.33 -0.34
C THR A 575 -50.16 -6.79 0.09
N ALA A 576 -50.87 -7.14 1.17
CA ALA A 576 -50.91 -8.50 1.72
C ALA A 576 -49.51 -9.11 1.98
N GLY A 577 -48.53 -8.29 2.42
CA GLY A 577 -47.16 -8.72 2.69
C GLY A 577 -46.24 -8.77 1.46
N VAL A 578 -46.74 -8.43 0.27
CA VAL A 578 -45.94 -8.31 -0.96
C VAL A 578 -45.59 -6.85 -1.20
N VAL A 579 -44.30 -6.58 -1.37
CA VAL A 579 -43.73 -5.26 -1.68
C VAL A 579 -43.51 -5.16 -3.19
N GLU A 580 -44.09 -4.14 -3.80
CA GLU A 580 -43.95 -3.84 -5.23
C GLU A 580 -43.43 -2.42 -5.44
N PHE A 581 -42.68 -2.23 -6.53
CA PHE A 581 -42.06 -0.97 -6.90
C PHE A 581 -42.66 -0.41 -8.19
N GLY A 582 -42.92 0.90 -8.21
CA GLY A 582 -43.44 1.61 -9.38
C GLY A 582 -42.99 3.07 -9.43
N GLY A 583 -43.55 3.83 -10.37
CA GLY A 583 -43.20 5.22 -10.61
C GLY A 583 -42.32 5.40 -11.86
N THR A 584 -41.85 6.62 -12.08
CA THR A 584 -41.06 7.04 -13.24
C THR A 584 -39.53 7.08 -12.99
N ALA A 585 -39.07 6.92 -11.74
CA ALA A 585 -37.64 6.86 -11.42
C ALA A 585 -36.94 5.66 -12.07
N THR A 586 -35.78 5.91 -12.65
CA THR A 586 -34.90 4.92 -13.28
C THR A 586 -33.70 4.58 -12.38
N GLY A 587 -32.85 3.64 -12.80
CA GLY A 587 -31.72 3.17 -11.98
C GLY A 587 -32.07 2.04 -11.02
N ASN A 588 -31.09 1.68 -10.18
CA ASN A 588 -31.18 0.58 -9.23
C ASN A 588 -32.01 0.97 -7.99
N ILE A 589 -32.71 0.00 -7.43
CA ILE A 589 -33.47 0.13 -6.19
C ILE A 589 -32.56 -0.29 -5.04
N THR A 590 -32.17 0.65 -4.19
CA THR A 590 -31.42 0.38 -2.95
C THR A 590 -32.39 0.37 -1.76
N PHE A 591 -31.93 -0.17 -0.62
CA PHE A 591 -32.71 -0.12 0.61
C PHE A 591 -31.86 -0.06 1.86
N ALA A 592 -32.41 0.58 2.89
CA ALA A 592 -31.85 0.62 4.24
C ALA A 592 -32.85 0.00 5.22
N VAL A 593 -32.34 -0.72 6.23
CA VAL A 593 -33.18 -1.38 7.26
C VAL A 593 -32.79 -0.87 8.63
N SER A 594 -33.75 -0.28 9.35
CA SER A 594 -33.58 0.15 10.74
C SER A 594 -34.74 -0.34 11.59
N GLY A 595 -34.44 -1.03 12.70
CA GLY A 595 -35.45 -1.59 13.60
C GLY A 595 -36.44 -2.55 12.92
N GLY A 596 -36.01 -3.27 11.88
CA GLY A 596 -36.86 -4.17 11.08
C GLY A 596 -37.73 -3.46 10.02
N THR A 597 -37.67 -2.13 9.92
CA THR A 597 -38.37 -1.34 8.90
C THR A 597 -37.43 -1.01 7.76
N ALA A 598 -37.85 -1.30 6.52
CA ALA A 598 -37.11 -1.01 5.31
C ALA A 598 -37.61 0.28 4.63
N THR A 599 -36.65 1.09 4.17
CA THR A 599 -36.85 2.26 3.31
C THR A 599 -36.17 1.98 1.98
N PHE A 600 -36.84 2.26 0.86
CA PHE A 600 -36.32 2.00 -0.49
C PHE A 600 -36.08 3.31 -1.24
N THR A 601 -35.04 3.34 -2.06
CA THR A 601 -34.64 4.49 -2.87
C THR A 601 -34.33 4.04 -4.29
N ARG A 602 -34.67 4.87 -5.30
CA ARG A 602 -34.37 4.58 -6.70
C ARG A 602 -34.04 5.88 -7.45
N GLY A 603 -32.86 5.94 -8.08
CA GLY A 603 -32.41 7.12 -8.83
C GLY A 603 -32.49 8.39 -7.98
N GLY A 604 -31.92 8.34 -6.76
CA GLY A 604 -31.97 9.44 -5.78
C GLY A 604 -33.32 9.62 -5.05
N VAL A 605 -34.43 9.12 -5.61
CA VAL A 605 -35.77 9.34 -5.04
C VAL A 605 -36.11 8.29 -3.98
N THR A 606 -36.22 8.72 -2.72
CA THR A 606 -36.63 7.85 -1.60
C THR A 606 -38.15 7.72 -1.55
N ALA A 607 -38.66 6.49 -1.48
CA ALA A 607 -40.09 6.26 -1.37
C ALA A 607 -40.63 6.77 -0.02
N THR A 608 -41.76 7.49 -0.08
CA THR A 608 -42.46 7.98 1.13
C THR A 608 -43.04 6.85 1.98
N THR A 609 -43.25 5.67 1.41
CA THR A 609 -43.78 4.49 2.10
C THR A 609 -42.64 3.61 2.56
N THR A 610 -42.55 3.38 3.86
CA THR A 610 -41.64 2.41 4.48
C THR A 610 -42.36 1.07 4.71
N VAL A 611 -41.59 -0.02 4.79
CA VAL A 611 -42.12 -1.38 4.98
C VAL A 611 -41.63 -1.96 6.30
N ALA A 612 -42.52 -2.11 7.27
CA ALA A 612 -42.21 -2.71 8.56
C ALA A 612 -42.08 -4.24 8.47
N ASP A 613 -41.33 -4.84 9.41
CA ASP A 613 -41.12 -6.30 9.52
C ASP A 613 -40.64 -6.95 8.21
N ILE A 614 -39.66 -6.31 7.54
CA ILE A 614 -39.23 -6.67 6.19
C ILE A 614 -38.81 -8.14 6.04
N THR A 615 -38.28 -8.76 7.09
CA THR A 615 -37.87 -10.18 7.12
C THR A 615 -39.03 -11.17 6.98
N THR A 616 -40.28 -10.72 7.09
CA THR A 616 -41.49 -11.54 6.90
C THR A 616 -42.20 -11.30 5.56
N LYS A 617 -41.66 -10.39 4.75
CA LYS A 617 -42.30 -9.91 3.52
C LYS A 617 -41.81 -10.67 2.29
N THR A 618 -42.51 -10.45 1.18
CA THR A 618 -42.09 -10.86 -0.15
C THR A 618 -41.80 -9.63 -0.99
N VAL A 619 -40.58 -9.46 -1.48
CA VAL A 619 -40.23 -8.39 -2.42
C VAL A 619 -40.36 -8.91 -3.85
N ASN A 620 -41.27 -8.34 -4.63
CA ASN A 620 -41.50 -8.71 -6.02
C ASN A 620 -40.71 -7.78 -6.96
N VAL A 621 -39.59 -8.26 -7.49
CA VAL A 621 -38.76 -7.52 -8.44
C VAL A 621 -39.17 -7.90 -9.86
N VAL A 622 -39.87 -7.01 -10.56
CA VAL A 622 -40.34 -7.27 -11.93
C VAL A 622 -39.23 -7.07 -12.96
N ALA A 623 -39.42 -7.64 -14.16
CA ALA A 623 -38.43 -7.54 -15.25
C ALA A 623 -38.05 -6.08 -15.57
N GLY A 624 -36.75 -5.82 -15.73
CA GLY A 624 -36.21 -4.46 -15.97
C GLY A 624 -35.97 -3.63 -14.72
N GLN A 625 -36.31 -4.14 -13.53
CA GLN A 625 -35.89 -3.54 -12.26
C GLN A 625 -34.68 -4.29 -11.70
N THR A 626 -33.79 -3.56 -11.03
CA THR A 626 -32.65 -4.12 -10.29
C THR A 626 -32.77 -3.68 -8.85
N VAL A 627 -32.74 -4.63 -7.91
CA VAL A 627 -32.54 -4.35 -6.49
C VAL A 627 -31.06 -4.51 -6.18
N ALA A 628 -30.43 -3.43 -5.72
CA ALA A 628 -29.05 -3.42 -5.25
C ALA A 628 -29.00 -3.62 -3.73
N ALA A 629 -28.17 -4.53 -3.26
CA ALA A 629 -28.01 -4.87 -1.85
C ALA A 629 -26.54 -4.95 -1.44
N THR A 630 -26.25 -4.65 -0.18
CA THR A 630 -24.93 -4.86 0.45
C THR A 630 -24.92 -6.10 1.35
N SER A 631 -23.75 -6.50 1.85
CA SER A 631 -23.63 -7.59 2.82
C SER A 631 -24.42 -7.32 4.12
N ALA A 632 -24.41 -6.07 4.57
CA ALA A 632 -25.19 -5.61 5.72
C ALA A 632 -26.69 -5.69 5.45
N ASN A 633 -27.14 -5.33 4.24
CA ASN A 633 -28.54 -5.47 3.86
C ASN A 633 -29.00 -6.91 3.97
N LEU A 634 -28.26 -7.86 3.38
CA LEU A 634 -28.62 -9.29 3.40
C LEU A 634 -28.68 -9.85 4.82
N THR A 635 -27.78 -9.40 5.69
CA THR A 635 -27.80 -9.77 7.12
C THR A 635 -29.07 -9.25 7.81
N ALA A 636 -29.45 -8.00 7.54
CA ALA A 636 -30.62 -7.36 8.12
C ALA A 636 -31.96 -7.93 7.63
N VAL A 637 -31.97 -8.55 6.45
CA VAL A 637 -33.18 -9.14 5.83
C VAL A 637 -33.23 -10.66 5.88
N ASN A 638 -32.51 -11.30 6.80
CA ASN A 638 -32.57 -12.75 7.00
C ASN A 638 -34.02 -13.21 7.27
N GLY A 639 -34.57 -14.02 6.37
CA GLY A 639 -35.96 -14.46 6.30
C GLY A 639 -36.77 -13.88 5.14
N LEU A 640 -36.28 -12.83 4.48
CA LEU A 640 -36.95 -12.16 3.36
C LEU A 640 -37.11 -13.10 2.16
N VAL A 641 -38.29 -13.08 1.55
CA VAL A 641 -38.55 -13.77 0.28
C VAL A 641 -38.41 -12.78 -0.86
N ILE A 642 -37.66 -13.13 -1.91
CA ILE A 642 -37.57 -12.32 -3.14
C ILE A 642 -38.15 -13.15 -4.30
N THR A 643 -39.03 -12.52 -5.08
CA THR A 643 -39.71 -13.15 -6.23
C THR A 643 -39.67 -12.24 -7.44
N GLY A 644 -40.13 -12.74 -8.58
CA GLY A 644 -40.26 -11.95 -9.81
C GLY A 644 -39.17 -12.27 -10.84
N ALA A 645 -39.04 -11.41 -11.85
CA ALA A 645 -38.20 -11.63 -13.04
C ALA A 645 -37.17 -10.52 -13.30
N GLY A 646 -36.94 -9.64 -12.32
CA GLY A 646 -35.93 -8.58 -12.38
C GLY A 646 -34.53 -9.05 -12.00
N THR A 647 -33.72 -8.13 -11.49
CA THR A 647 -32.32 -8.41 -11.10
C THR A 647 -32.13 -8.18 -9.60
N LEU A 648 -31.42 -9.07 -8.93
CA LEU A 648 -30.81 -8.83 -7.62
C LEU A 648 -29.31 -8.65 -7.84
N SER A 649 -28.77 -7.50 -7.46
CA SER A 649 -27.34 -7.19 -7.58
C SER A 649 -26.75 -6.96 -6.19
N VAL A 650 -25.73 -7.74 -5.83
CA VAL A 650 -24.99 -7.56 -4.58
C VAL A 650 -23.59 -7.07 -4.93
N THR A 651 -23.26 -5.85 -4.51
CA THR A 651 -22.03 -5.15 -4.90
C THR A 651 -20.81 -5.62 -4.11
N GLU A 652 -21.01 -6.08 -2.88
CA GLU A 652 -19.97 -6.61 -2.01
C GLU A 652 -19.88 -8.14 -2.07
N ALA A 653 -18.71 -8.69 -1.75
CA ALA A 653 -18.57 -10.12 -1.53
C ALA A 653 -19.32 -10.53 -0.26
N VAL A 654 -20.03 -11.64 -0.32
CA VAL A 654 -20.97 -12.08 0.72
C VAL A 654 -20.75 -13.53 1.09
N SER A 655 -20.99 -13.86 2.36
CA SER A 655 -20.89 -15.23 2.83
C SER A 655 -22.06 -16.07 2.32
N ILE A 656 -21.85 -17.38 2.25
CA ILE A 656 -22.90 -18.32 1.86
C ILE A 656 -24.05 -18.27 2.86
N ALA A 657 -23.76 -18.06 4.14
CA ALA A 657 -24.76 -17.94 5.20
C ALA A 657 -25.68 -16.72 5.00
N GLN A 658 -25.14 -15.58 4.54
CA GLN A 658 -25.94 -14.38 4.27
C GLN A 658 -26.90 -14.60 3.10
N LEU A 659 -26.44 -15.22 2.01
CA LEU A 659 -27.31 -15.54 0.87
C LEU A 659 -28.32 -16.63 1.21
N ALA A 660 -27.92 -17.66 1.95
CA ALA A 660 -28.84 -18.70 2.41
C ALA A 660 -29.92 -18.15 3.38
N GLY A 661 -29.69 -16.97 3.95
CA GLY A 661 -30.64 -16.25 4.79
C GLY A 661 -31.83 -15.65 4.03
N ILE A 662 -31.78 -15.54 2.70
CA ILE A 662 -32.92 -15.08 1.88
C ILE A 662 -33.54 -16.25 1.09
N ASP A 663 -34.84 -16.18 0.85
CA ASP A 663 -35.56 -17.17 0.05
C ASP A 663 -35.71 -16.68 -1.39
N LEU A 664 -35.02 -17.37 -2.31
CA LEU A 664 -35.06 -17.13 -3.75
C LEU A 664 -35.87 -18.18 -4.53
N THR A 665 -36.64 -19.06 -3.86
CA THR A 665 -37.41 -20.15 -4.51
C THR A 665 -38.35 -19.65 -5.62
N GLY A 666 -38.93 -18.46 -5.45
CA GLY A 666 -39.86 -17.83 -6.40
C GLY A 666 -39.21 -16.77 -7.31
N PHE A 667 -37.88 -16.62 -7.27
CA PHE A 667 -37.15 -15.68 -8.11
C PHE A 667 -36.79 -16.32 -9.44
N THR A 668 -37.37 -15.79 -10.52
CA THR A 668 -37.15 -16.22 -11.90
C THR A 668 -36.23 -15.28 -12.69
N GLY A 669 -35.74 -14.23 -12.01
CA GLY A 669 -34.85 -13.21 -12.54
C GLY A 669 -33.37 -13.58 -12.45
N THR A 670 -32.50 -12.58 -12.59
CA THR A 670 -31.03 -12.74 -12.53
C THR A 670 -30.51 -12.31 -11.16
N ALA A 671 -29.70 -13.12 -10.51
CA ALA A 671 -29.02 -12.74 -9.27
C ALA A 671 -27.50 -12.67 -9.52
N THR A 672 -26.92 -11.48 -9.33
CA THR A 672 -25.48 -11.20 -9.50
C THR A 672 -24.88 -10.91 -8.15
N TYR A 673 -23.85 -11.66 -7.76
CA TYR A 673 -23.16 -11.52 -6.48
C TYR A 673 -21.78 -12.21 -6.55
N SER A 674 -20.91 -11.87 -5.61
CA SER A 674 -19.64 -12.57 -5.39
C SER A 674 -19.66 -13.24 -4.01
N LEU A 675 -19.12 -14.45 -3.89
CA LEU A 675 -19.06 -15.17 -2.63
C LEU A 675 -17.67 -15.06 -2.00
N SER A 676 -17.61 -14.80 -0.69
CA SER A 676 -16.39 -14.88 0.11
C SER A 676 -16.67 -15.60 1.41
N ASP A 677 -16.07 -16.78 1.60
CA ASP A 677 -16.31 -17.64 2.77
C ASP A 677 -15.12 -18.57 3.05
N ILE A 678 -15.19 -19.41 4.08
CA ILE A 678 -14.20 -20.45 4.37
C ILE A 678 -14.46 -21.72 3.55
N ALA A 679 -13.44 -22.52 3.29
CA ALA A 679 -13.48 -23.75 2.49
C ALA A 679 -14.52 -24.75 3.01
N ALA A 680 -14.72 -24.81 4.33
CA ALA A 680 -15.72 -25.66 4.96
C ALA A 680 -17.16 -25.26 4.55
N SER A 681 -17.42 -23.97 4.33
CA SER A 681 -18.72 -23.49 3.87
C SER A 681 -19.01 -24.05 2.47
N TYR A 682 -18.00 -24.15 1.61
CA TYR A 682 -18.05 -24.77 0.27
C TYR A 682 -18.11 -26.31 0.26
N ALA A 683 -18.08 -26.97 1.43
CA ALA A 683 -17.91 -28.42 1.55
C ALA A 683 -19.22 -29.23 1.75
N ASP A 684 -20.41 -28.65 1.54
CA ASP A 684 -21.67 -29.36 1.79
C ASP A 684 -21.76 -30.69 1.00
N THR A 685 -21.99 -31.76 1.77
CA THR A 685 -22.11 -33.16 1.35
C THR A 685 -23.34 -33.44 0.48
N SER A 686 -24.25 -32.46 0.32
CA SER A 686 -25.42 -32.55 -0.55
C SER A 686 -25.16 -32.14 -2.01
N GLY A 687 -24.03 -31.48 -2.30
CA GLY A 687 -23.66 -31.05 -3.66
C GLY A 687 -24.46 -29.88 -4.21
N VAL A 688 -25.29 -29.21 -3.40
CA VAL A 688 -25.97 -27.98 -3.83
C VAL A 688 -25.92 -26.94 -2.71
N MET A 689 -25.03 -25.97 -2.86
CA MET A 689 -25.07 -24.76 -2.04
C MET A 689 -26.31 -24.01 -2.46
N THR A 690 -27.43 -24.07 -1.71
CA THR A 690 -28.66 -23.40 -2.14
C THR A 690 -29.18 -22.38 -1.16
N ALA A 691 -29.61 -21.22 -1.67
CA ALA A 691 -30.60 -20.37 -1.02
C ALA A 691 -31.96 -20.63 -1.67
N GLY A 692 -32.91 -21.15 -0.91
CA GLY A 692 -34.24 -21.47 -1.44
C GLY A 692 -34.23 -22.43 -2.64
N GLY A 693 -33.33 -23.42 -2.68
CA GLY A 693 -33.25 -24.39 -3.78
C GLY A 693 -32.55 -23.90 -5.07
N THR A 694 -32.10 -22.64 -5.12
CA THR A 694 -31.29 -22.08 -6.22
C THR A 694 -29.80 -22.27 -5.91
N ALA A 695 -29.02 -22.79 -6.85
CA ALA A 695 -27.57 -22.96 -6.68
C ALA A 695 -26.88 -21.59 -6.50
N LEU A 696 -26.17 -21.45 -5.38
CA LEU A 696 -25.40 -20.27 -4.98
C LEU A 696 -24.08 -20.16 -5.72
N VAL A 697 -23.47 -21.30 -6.05
CA VAL A 697 -22.32 -21.34 -6.96
C VAL A 697 -22.84 -21.79 -8.32
N ALA A 698 -22.85 -20.88 -9.29
CA ALA A 698 -23.34 -21.10 -10.63
C ALA A 698 -22.43 -20.42 -11.66
N ALA A 699 -22.67 -20.68 -12.95
CA ALA A 699 -21.88 -20.11 -14.02
C ALA A 699 -21.81 -18.57 -13.92
N GLY A 700 -20.59 -18.03 -13.82
CA GLY A 700 -20.33 -16.59 -13.67
C GLY A 700 -20.25 -16.08 -12.23
N THR A 701 -20.46 -16.92 -11.21
CA THR A 701 -20.29 -16.52 -9.80
C THR A 701 -18.81 -16.40 -9.44
N ASN A 702 -18.36 -15.22 -9.02
CA ASN A 702 -17.02 -15.05 -8.46
C ASN A 702 -16.96 -15.64 -7.03
N VAL A 703 -15.93 -16.42 -6.74
CA VAL A 703 -15.77 -17.12 -5.46
C VAL A 703 -14.39 -16.89 -4.87
N THR A 704 -14.35 -16.49 -3.60
CA THR A 704 -13.15 -16.36 -2.79
C THR A 704 -13.21 -17.30 -1.59
N ILE A 705 -12.24 -18.20 -1.47
CA ILE A 705 -12.07 -19.08 -0.32
C ILE A 705 -10.97 -18.50 0.58
N THR A 706 -11.35 -18.11 1.79
CA THR A 706 -10.51 -17.29 2.68
C THR A 706 -9.49 -18.08 3.51
N ASP A 707 -9.58 -19.41 3.53
CA ASP A 707 -8.65 -20.33 4.21
C ASP A 707 -8.12 -21.41 3.25
N THR A 708 -7.41 -22.41 3.78
CA THR A 708 -6.85 -23.49 2.97
C THR A 708 -7.92 -24.45 2.48
N ALA A 709 -7.99 -24.66 1.17
CA ALA A 709 -8.93 -25.57 0.53
C ALA A 709 -8.26 -26.86 0.04
N THR A 710 -9.04 -27.94 -0.12
CA THR A 710 -8.55 -29.12 -0.83
C THR A 710 -8.69 -28.96 -2.34
N LEU A 711 -7.79 -29.59 -3.12
CA LEU A 711 -7.88 -29.65 -4.58
C LEU A 711 -9.22 -30.22 -5.10
N ALA A 712 -9.90 -31.05 -4.31
CA ALA A 712 -11.22 -31.59 -4.66
C ALA A 712 -12.34 -30.55 -4.46
N GLN A 713 -12.25 -29.75 -3.38
CA GLN A 713 -13.17 -28.64 -3.16
C GLN A 713 -13.02 -27.58 -4.24
N LEU A 714 -11.78 -27.18 -4.56
CA LEU A 714 -11.51 -26.22 -5.62
C LEU A 714 -12.09 -26.69 -6.95
N ALA A 715 -11.86 -27.95 -7.35
CA ALA A 715 -12.44 -28.50 -8.56
C ALA A 715 -13.98 -28.53 -8.56
N THR A 716 -14.59 -28.76 -7.41
CA THR A 716 -16.06 -28.77 -7.27
C THR A 716 -16.62 -27.37 -7.48
N VAL A 717 -16.01 -26.36 -6.85
CA VAL A 717 -16.39 -24.95 -6.98
C VAL A 717 -16.15 -24.46 -8.41
N ASP A 718 -14.99 -24.76 -8.98
CA ASP A 718 -14.59 -24.37 -10.34
C ASP A 718 -15.52 -24.96 -11.42
N THR A 719 -15.91 -26.22 -11.24
CA THR A 719 -16.90 -26.87 -12.13
C THR A 719 -18.26 -26.18 -12.07
N ALA A 720 -18.65 -25.67 -10.91
CA ALA A 720 -19.93 -25.00 -10.73
C ALA A 720 -19.90 -23.54 -11.21
N ASN A 721 -18.80 -22.81 -10.98
CA ASN A 721 -18.70 -21.39 -11.33
C ASN A 721 -18.27 -21.13 -12.79
N THR A 722 -17.57 -22.06 -13.44
CA THR A 722 -17.15 -22.06 -14.86
C THR A 722 -16.48 -20.77 -15.36
N THR A 723 -17.25 -19.74 -15.71
CA THR A 723 -16.78 -18.43 -16.17
C THR A 723 -16.54 -17.42 -15.04
N GLY A 724 -16.93 -17.75 -13.80
CA GLY A 724 -16.65 -16.94 -12.63
C GLY A 724 -15.21 -17.09 -12.15
N THR A 725 -14.68 -16.08 -11.45
CA THR A 725 -13.33 -16.18 -10.87
C THR A 725 -13.33 -17.10 -9.65
N LEU A 726 -12.22 -17.80 -9.43
CA LEU A 726 -11.98 -18.61 -8.23
C LEU A 726 -10.65 -18.21 -7.59
N THR A 727 -10.71 -17.64 -6.40
CA THR A 727 -9.57 -17.25 -5.57
C THR A 727 -9.56 -18.09 -4.29
N TYR A 728 -8.39 -18.47 -3.77
CA TYR A 728 -8.27 -19.25 -2.53
C TYR A 728 -7.00 -18.87 -1.77
N ALA A 729 -6.97 -19.00 -0.45
CA ALA A 729 -5.80 -18.60 0.35
C ALA A 729 -4.65 -19.62 0.29
N GLY A 730 -4.96 -20.91 0.12
CA GLY A 730 -3.96 -21.96 0.05
C GLY A 730 -4.56 -23.34 -0.19
N ILE A 731 -3.71 -24.33 -0.34
CA ILE A 731 -4.08 -25.68 -0.76
C ILE A 731 -3.58 -26.69 0.26
N THR A 732 -4.46 -27.61 0.68
CA THR A 732 -4.08 -28.74 1.52
C THR A 732 -4.55 -30.06 0.92
N GLY A 733 -3.75 -31.12 1.06
CA GLY A 733 -4.11 -32.43 0.54
C GLY A 733 -3.13 -33.51 0.92
N VAL A 734 -3.49 -34.77 0.65
CA VAL A 734 -2.52 -35.88 0.76
C VAL A 734 -1.71 -36.02 -0.52
N VAL A 735 -0.60 -36.77 -0.49
CA VAL A 735 0.31 -36.95 -1.64
C VAL A 735 -0.43 -37.33 -2.94
N ALA A 736 -1.43 -38.23 -2.85
CA ALA A 736 -2.21 -38.68 -4.01
C ALA A 736 -3.09 -37.59 -4.65
N ASN A 737 -3.35 -36.48 -3.96
CA ASN A 737 -4.08 -35.35 -4.51
C ASN A 737 -3.18 -34.56 -5.48
N TYR A 738 -1.87 -34.51 -5.19
CA TYR A 738 -0.89 -33.77 -5.98
C TYR A 738 -0.29 -34.62 -7.09
N PHE A 739 -0.02 -35.90 -6.81
CA PHE A 739 0.70 -36.79 -7.72
C PHE A 739 -0.09 -38.07 -8.04
N SER A 740 -0.22 -38.37 -9.33
CA SER A 740 -0.84 -39.61 -9.82
C SER A 740 0.14 -40.79 -9.81
N SER A 741 1.41 -40.55 -10.13
CA SER A 741 2.51 -41.50 -9.98
C SER A 741 3.86 -40.79 -10.08
N GLY A 742 4.82 -41.08 -9.19
CA GLY A 742 6.12 -40.41 -9.20
C GLY A 742 5.96 -38.88 -9.15
N THR A 743 6.57 -38.17 -10.09
CA THR A 743 6.44 -36.70 -10.25
C THR A 743 5.32 -36.29 -11.21
N THR A 744 4.53 -37.24 -11.74
CA THR A 744 3.40 -36.91 -12.63
C THR A 744 2.25 -36.33 -11.81
N GLN A 745 1.97 -35.06 -12.03
CA GLN A 745 0.95 -34.31 -11.30
C GLN A 745 -0.47 -34.72 -11.71
N THR A 746 -1.42 -34.61 -10.80
CA THR A 746 -2.84 -34.79 -11.13
C THR A 746 -3.35 -33.60 -11.95
N ALA A 747 -4.47 -33.76 -12.66
CA ALA A 747 -5.08 -32.67 -13.40
C ALA A 747 -5.42 -31.48 -12.48
N ASN A 748 -5.94 -31.75 -11.28
CA ASN A 748 -6.29 -30.71 -10.31
C ASN A 748 -5.04 -30.01 -9.76
N ALA A 749 -3.94 -30.73 -9.52
CA ALA A 749 -2.70 -30.12 -9.06
C ALA A 749 -2.17 -29.11 -10.09
N THR A 750 -2.11 -29.49 -11.37
CA THR A 750 -1.71 -28.58 -12.45
C THR A 750 -2.65 -27.38 -12.60
N ALA A 751 -3.95 -27.55 -12.31
CA ALA A 751 -4.93 -26.48 -12.43
C ALA A 751 -4.85 -25.45 -11.29
N TYR A 752 -4.63 -25.91 -10.05
CA TYR A 752 -4.80 -25.05 -8.87
C TYR A 752 -3.51 -24.78 -8.09
N VAL A 753 -2.48 -25.63 -8.18
CA VAL A 753 -1.17 -25.33 -7.59
C VAL A 753 -0.45 -24.38 -8.56
N THR A 754 -0.77 -23.10 -8.50
CA THR A 754 -0.21 -22.07 -9.38
C THR A 754 -0.05 -20.76 -8.61
N GLY A 755 0.81 -19.85 -9.09
CA GLY A 755 0.96 -18.52 -8.48
C GLY A 755 1.46 -18.58 -7.03
N SER A 756 1.03 -17.66 -6.17
CA SER A 756 1.53 -17.49 -4.79
C SER A 756 0.81 -18.33 -3.73
N HIS A 757 0.04 -19.35 -4.13
CA HIS A 757 -0.77 -20.13 -3.19
C HIS A 757 0.07 -21.07 -2.33
N ALA A 758 -0.03 -20.97 -1.00
CA ALA A 758 0.65 -21.89 -0.08
C ALA A 758 0.17 -23.33 -0.30
N VAL A 759 1.09 -24.30 -0.26
CA VAL A 759 0.82 -25.73 -0.52
C VAL A 759 1.19 -26.55 0.70
N THR A 760 0.24 -27.27 1.28
CA THR A 760 0.47 -28.15 2.44
C THR A 760 0.19 -29.60 2.09
N VAL A 761 1.24 -30.43 2.06
CA VAL A 761 1.12 -31.87 1.87
C VAL A 761 1.00 -32.58 3.22
N THR A 762 -0.05 -33.37 3.36
CA THR A 762 -0.42 -34.09 4.58
C THR A 762 -0.41 -35.60 4.36
N GLY A 763 -0.42 -36.39 5.45
CA GLY A 763 -0.61 -37.84 5.39
C GLY A 763 0.56 -38.66 4.82
N GLY A 764 1.72 -38.06 4.57
CA GLY A 764 2.94 -38.77 4.17
C GLY A 764 4.07 -37.84 3.72
N ALA A 765 5.28 -38.38 3.62
CA ALA A 765 6.42 -37.69 3.02
C ALA A 765 6.38 -37.76 1.48
N ILE A 766 7.00 -36.80 0.83
CA ILE A 766 7.18 -36.71 -0.63
C ILE A 766 8.66 -36.82 -0.98
N SER A 767 8.99 -37.24 -2.19
CA SER A 767 10.39 -37.23 -2.63
C SER A 767 10.90 -35.80 -2.89
N VAL A 768 12.21 -35.58 -2.86
CA VAL A 768 12.85 -34.31 -3.28
C VAL A 768 12.38 -33.92 -4.68
N ALA A 769 12.29 -34.88 -5.60
CA ALA A 769 11.80 -34.62 -6.96
C ALA A 769 10.32 -34.19 -6.99
N GLN A 770 9.49 -34.64 -6.04
CA GLN A 770 8.11 -34.20 -5.89
C GLN A 770 8.03 -32.82 -5.22
N ALA A 771 8.86 -32.54 -4.21
CA ALA A 771 8.95 -31.23 -3.58
C ALA A 771 9.31 -30.15 -4.62
N ASN A 772 10.35 -30.39 -5.42
CA ASN A 772 10.77 -29.50 -6.51
C ASN A 772 9.68 -29.33 -7.58
N ALA A 773 8.86 -30.35 -7.82
CA ALA A 773 7.76 -30.26 -8.78
C ALA A 773 6.61 -29.36 -8.28
N LEU A 774 6.36 -29.32 -6.96
CA LEU A 774 5.38 -28.40 -6.36
C LEU A 774 5.91 -26.97 -6.30
N ASP A 775 7.17 -26.82 -5.92
CA ASP A 775 7.91 -25.55 -5.88
C ASP A 775 8.00 -24.89 -7.28
N ALA A 776 8.22 -25.68 -8.33
CA ALA A 776 8.19 -25.17 -9.70
C ALA A 776 6.80 -24.70 -10.16
N LEU A 777 5.74 -25.13 -9.49
CA LEU A 777 4.36 -24.76 -9.81
C LEU A 777 3.83 -23.58 -8.98
N SER A 778 4.23 -23.49 -7.71
CA SER A 778 3.80 -22.45 -6.79
C SER A 778 4.98 -21.62 -6.30
N THR A 779 4.85 -20.30 -6.34
CA THR A 779 5.73 -19.37 -5.65
C THR A 779 5.34 -19.14 -4.19
N GLY A 780 4.22 -19.76 -3.74
CA GLY A 780 3.80 -19.77 -2.34
C GLY A 780 4.50 -20.86 -1.54
N VAL A 781 4.50 -20.70 -0.20
CA VAL A 781 5.20 -21.61 0.73
C VAL A 781 4.77 -23.07 0.56
N VAL A 782 5.72 -23.95 0.28
CA VAL A 782 5.53 -25.40 0.24
C VAL A 782 5.85 -26.01 1.61
N THR A 783 4.86 -26.66 2.21
CA THR A 783 4.97 -27.38 3.49
C THR A 783 4.83 -28.88 3.24
N ALA A 784 5.92 -29.63 3.46
CA ALA A 784 5.93 -31.09 3.29
C ALA A 784 7.05 -31.76 4.11
N ALA A 785 7.03 -33.08 4.22
CA ALA A 785 8.16 -33.85 4.73
C ALA A 785 8.90 -34.54 3.56
N ALA A 786 10.22 -34.50 3.55
CA ALA A 786 11.04 -35.19 2.54
C ALA A 786 11.19 -36.68 2.86
N THR A 787 11.22 -37.52 1.82
CA THR A 787 11.42 -38.98 1.95
C THR A 787 12.91 -39.33 2.01
N GLU A 788 13.73 -38.59 1.27
CA GLU A 788 15.17 -38.78 1.20
C GLU A 788 15.86 -38.29 2.47
N THR A 789 16.94 -38.97 2.84
CA THR A 789 17.68 -38.73 4.08
C THR A 789 19.19 -38.60 3.83
N ASP A 790 19.64 -38.76 2.58
CA ASP A 790 21.02 -38.60 2.16
C ASP A 790 21.29 -37.20 1.61
N ALA A 791 22.45 -36.64 1.97
CA ALA A 791 22.83 -35.29 1.57
C ALA A 791 22.91 -35.13 0.05
N ALA A 792 23.35 -36.16 -0.67
CA ALA A 792 23.59 -36.10 -2.11
C ALA A 792 22.29 -35.84 -2.90
N THR A 793 21.17 -36.37 -2.43
CA THR A 793 19.86 -36.11 -3.03
C THR A 793 19.21 -34.86 -2.45
N LEU A 794 19.34 -34.61 -1.14
CA LEU A 794 18.71 -33.45 -0.50
C LEU A 794 19.26 -32.10 -0.99
N VAL A 795 20.56 -32.02 -1.36
CA VAL A 795 21.13 -30.79 -1.96
C VAL A 795 20.54 -30.44 -3.33
N THR A 796 19.74 -31.33 -3.93
CA THR A 796 19.04 -31.03 -5.19
C THR A 796 17.67 -30.40 -4.97
N LEU A 797 17.27 -30.09 -3.73
CA LEU A 797 16.09 -29.29 -3.45
C LEU A 797 16.18 -27.92 -4.14
N THR A 798 15.12 -27.51 -4.84
CA THR A 798 15.01 -26.20 -5.51
C THR A 798 14.20 -25.18 -4.70
N THR A 799 13.59 -25.64 -3.61
CA THR A 799 12.83 -24.84 -2.65
C THR A 799 13.69 -23.76 -2.00
N ALA A 800 13.04 -22.79 -1.37
CA ALA A 800 13.68 -21.70 -0.63
C ALA A 800 13.59 -21.91 0.89
N ASN A 801 14.34 -21.12 1.66
CA ASN A 801 14.26 -21.12 3.12
C ASN A 801 12.91 -20.62 3.67
N THR A 802 11.99 -20.17 2.82
CA THR A 802 10.60 -19.89 3.15
C THR A 802 9.71 -21.13 3.09
N ASP A 803 10.17 -22.21 2.45
CA ASP A 803 9.41 -23.46 2.31
C ASP A 803 9.62 -24.37 3.50
N MET A 804 8.54 -24.78 4.14
CA MET A 804 8.56 -25.58 5.36
C MET A 804 8.75 -27.07 5.04
N ILE A 805 9.88 -27.41 4.40
CA ILE A 805 10.26 -28.79 4.09
C ILE A 805 10.98 -29.42 5.28
N THR A 806 10.35 -30.42 5.91
CA THR A 806 10.97 -31.17 7.01
C THR A 806 11.94 -32.21 6.45
N VAL A 807 13.22 -32.08 6.81
CA VAL A 807 14.31 -32.99 6.41
C VAL A 807 14.91 -33.68 7.63
N THR A 808 15.15 -34.99 7.53
CA THR A 808 15.87 -35.77 8.55
C THR A 808 17.02 -36.52 7.88
N MET A 809 18.25 -36.21 8.28
CA MET A 809 19.47 -36.83 7.75
C MET A 809 19.69 -38.22 8.35
N ALA A 810 20.20 -39.14 7.55
CA ALA A 810 20.63 -40.47 8.01
C ALA A 810 22.09 -40.81 7.62
N ALA A 811 22.79 -39.89 6.96
CA ALA A 811 24.18 -40.10 6.53
C ALA A 811 25.15 -40.13 7.72
N ALA A 812 26.11 -41.05 7.72
CA ALA A 812 27.16 -41.10 8.76
C ALA A 812 28.15 -39.93 8.67
N SER A 813 28.38 -39.41 7.45
CA SER A 813 29.28 -38.29 7.17
C SER A 813 28.68 -37.41 6.07
N THR A 814 28.81 -36.09 6.19
CA THR A 814 28.40 -35.12 5.16
C THR A 814 29.34 -33.91 5.16
N THR A 815 29.30 -33.12 4.09
CA THR A 815 30.00 -31.83 4.06
C THR A 815 29.14 -30.74 4.68
N ALA A 816 29.77 -29.74 5.30
CA ALA A 816 29.10 -28.55 5.83
C ALA A 816 28.48 -27.71 4.71
N ALA A 817 29.12 -27.65 3.55
CA ALA A 817 28.54 -27.01 2.36
C ALA A 817 27.19 -27.64 2.00
N ASN A 818 27.08 -28.98 2.02
CA ASN A 818 25.80 -29.65 1.74
C ASN A 818 24.74 -29.31 2.79
N LEU A 819 25.09 -29.29 4.08
CA LEU A 819 24.12 -28.91 5.13
C LEU A 819 23.66 -27.46 4.97
N ASN A 820 24.57 -26.53 4.67
CA ASN A 820 24.23 -25.13 4.43
C ASN A 820 23.33 -24.97 3.19
N THR A 821 23.57 -25.76 2.13
CA THR A 821 22.70 -25.77 0.93
C THR A 821 21.31 -26.29 1.26
N ILE A 822 21.20 -27.37 2.04
CA ILE A 822 19.90 -27.93 2.45
C ILE A 822 19.18 -26.93 3.35
N ASP A 823 19.86 -26.35 4.33
CA ASP A 823 19.33 -25.33 5.24
C ASP A 823 18.78 -24.11 4.48
N ALA A 824 19.52 -23.63 3.46
CA ALA A 824 19.04 -22.55 2.60
C ALA A 824 17.82 -22.91 1.74
N ALA A 825 17.54 -24.20 1.56
CA ALA A 825 16.39 -24.71 0.81
C ALA A 825 15.23 -25.17 1.70
N THR A 826 15.35 -25.07 3.03
CA THR A 826 14.33 -25.53 3.99
C THR A 826 14.13 -24.54 5.12
N GLY A 827 12.90 -24.04 5.30
CA GLY A 827 12.53 -23.18 6.42
C GLY A 827 12.29 -23.90 7.74
N VAL A 828 12.22 -25.23 7.74
CA VAL A 828 12.25 -26.06 8.97
C VAL A 828 13.68 -26.52 9.20
N ALA A 829 14.15 -26.50 10.45
CA ALA A 829 15.51 -26.88 10.77
C ALA A 829 15.84 -28.31 10.30
N VAL A 830 16.97 -28.46 9.60
CA VAL A 830 17.51 -29.72 9.11
C VAL A 830 17.87 -30.62 10.29
N GLY A 831 17.20 -31.76 10.40
CA GLY A 831 17.48 -32.77 11.42
C GLY A 831 18.76 -33.54 11.11
N ALA A 832 19.93 -33.02 11.52
CA ALA A 832 21.24 -33.58 11.25
C ALA A 832 21.84 -34.39 12.42
N THR A 833 21.05 -34.77 13.43
CA THR A 833 21.53 -35.46 14.64
C THR A 833 22.10 -36.86 14.42
N ALA A 834 21.84 -37.48 13.26
CA ALA A 834 22.38 -38.81 12.93
C ALA A 834 23.78 -38.78 12.30
N ILE A 835 24.31 -37.60 11.93
CA ILE A 835 25.65 -37.51 11.35
C ILE A 835 26.70 -37.69 12.44
N THR A 836 27.74 -38.45 12.14
CA THR A 836 28.89 -38.68 13.04
C THR A 836 30.13 -37.93 12.62
N GLU A 837 30.16 -37.42 11.38
CA GLU A 837 31.26 -36.65 10.84
C GLU A 837 30.76 -35.50 9.96
N LEU A 838 31.33 -34.30 10.14
CA LEU A 838 31.08 -33.10 9.34
C LEU A 838 32.40 -32.63 8.73
N THR A 839 32.45 -32.52 7.41
CA THR A 839 33.69 -32.13 6.70
C THR A 839 33.53 -30.84 5.89
N GLY A 840 34.60 -30.10 5.61
CA GLY A 840 34.55 -28.96 4.69
C GLY A 840 35.50 -27.81 5.05
N ALA A 841 35.36 -26.68 4.36
CA ALA A 841 36.12 -25.49 4.69
C ALA A 841 35.67 -24.93 6.05
N ALA A 842 36.60 -24.29 6.79
CA ALA A 842 36.30 -23.76 8.11
C ALA A 842 35.17 -22.73 8.12
N ALA A 843 35.02 -21.94 7.05
CA ALA A 843 33.90 -21.01 6.91
C ALA A 843 32.55 -21.75 6.88
N ASP A 844 32.42 -22.77 6.02
CA ASP A 844 31.18 -23.52 5.86
C ASP A 844 30.82 -24.29 7.14
N VAL A 845 31.81 -24.90 7.80
CA VAL A 845 31.61 -25.63 9.07
C VAL A 845 31.11 -24.70 10.17
N LYS A 846 31.68 -23.50 10.29
CA LYS A 846 31.21 -22.49 11.26
C LYS A 846 29.77 -22.06 10.96
N THR A 847 29.44 -21.83 9.69
CA THR A 847 28.07 -21.51 9.27
C THR A 847 27.11 -22.65 9.64
N ALA A 848 27.48 -23.89 9.37
CA ALA A 848 26.63 -25.06 9.64
C ALA A 848 26.38 -25.27 11.15
N LEU A 849 27.43 -25.16 11.97
CA LEU A 849 27.32 -25.34 13.43
C LEU A 849 26.64 -24.14 14.12
N GLY A 850 26.78 -22.93 13.57
CA GLY A 850 26.15 -21.72 14.08
C GLY A 850 24.71 -21.50 13.60
N SER A 851 24.22 -22.27 12.64
CA SER A 851 22.88 -22.10 12.07
C SER A 851 21.80 -22.60 13.03
N ALA A 852 20.79 -21.77 13.30
CA ALA A 852 19.57 -22.21 13.98
C ALA A 852 18.70 -23.12 13.11
N GLY A 853 18.94 -23.15 11.80
CA GLY A 853 18.27 -24.02 10.84
C GLY A 853 18.93 -25.39 10.69
N ILE A 854 19.97 -25.72 11.46
CA ILE A 854 20.56 -27.07 11.49
C ILE A 854 20.57 -27.59 12.92
N THR A 855 19.98 -28.77 13.13
CA THR A 855 20.01 -29.46 14.43
C THR A 855 21.01 -30.61 14.42
N THR A 856 22.17 -30.44 15.03
CA THR A 856 23.21 -31.47 15.22
C THR A 856 23.14 -32.10 16.63
N VAL A 857 24.01 -33.08 16.90
CA VAL A 857 24.22 -33.62 18.26
C VAL A 857 24.75 -32.53 19.21
N VAL A 858 24.56 -32.70 20.53
CA VAL A 858 25.01 -31.72 21.55
C VAL A 858 25.82 -32.36 22.68
N ASP A 859 26.37 -33.56 22.43
CA ASP A 859 27.07 -34.40 23.40
C ASP A 859 28.57 -34.53 23.10
N SER A 860 29.13 -33.59 22.33
CA SER A 860 30.54 -33.56 21.93
C SER A 860 30.99 -34.84 21.21
N SER A 861 30.12 -35.45 20.40
CA SER A 861 30.40 -36.68 19.66
C SER A 861 30.67 -36.47 18.16
N LEU A 862 30.42 -35.27 17.61
CA LEU A 862 30.59 -34.99 16.19
C LEU A 862 32.07 -34.86 15.82
N ALA A 863 32.56 -35.69 14.90
CA ALA A 863 33.89 -35.51 14.32
C ALA A 863 33.85 -34.39 13.26
N VAL A 864 34.80 -33.47 13.28
CA VAL A 864 34.89 -32.33 12.36
C VAL A 864 36.20 -32.37 11.56
N GLY A 865 36.09 -32.59 10.25
CA GLY A 865 37.21 -32.64 9.32
C GLY A 865 37.33 -31.35 8.49
N LEU A 866 38.29 -30.50 8.81
CA LEU A 866 38.49 -29.23 8.10
C LEU A 866 39.43 -29.43 6.91
N THR A 867 39.02 -28.98 5.73
CA THR A 867 39.81 -29.10 4.49
C THR A 867 40.73 -27.90 4.32
N GLY A 868 42.00 -28.15 3.95
CA GLY A 868 43.01 -27.11 3.77
C GLY A 868 43.72 -26.72 5.07
N SER A 869 44.46 -25.61 5.04
CA SER A 869 45.03 -25.01 6.26
C SER A 869 44.01 -24.07 6.90
N THR A 870 43.76 -24.23 8.20
CA THR A 870 42.78 -23.45 8.97
C THR A 870 43.49 -22.57 10.00
N SER A 871 43.01 -21.35 10.22
CA SER A 871 43.57 -20.48 11.25
C SER A 871 43.38 -21.06 12.65
N VAL A 872 44.32 -20.84 13.56
CA VAL A 872 44.19 -21.24 14.97
C VAL A 872 42.92 -20.67 15.61
N ALA A 873 42.55 -19.44 15.25
CA ALA A 873 41.33 -18.80 15.74
C ALA A 873 40.05 -19.55 15.31
N ASP A 874 39.98 -19.97 14.05
CA ASP A 874 38.84 -20.74 13.54
C ASP A 874 38.78 -22.14 14.15
N ILE A 875 39.94 -22.79 14.37
CA ILE A 875 40.02 -24.09 15.06
C ILE A 875 39.43 -23.99 16.47
N ILE A 876 39.80 -22.95 17.22
CA ILE A 876 39.28 -22.71 18.57
C ILE A 876 37.76 -22.48 18.54
N LEU A 877 37.27 -21.72 17.57
CA LEU A 877 35.84 -21.43 17.45
C LEU A 877 35.02 -22.70 17.13
N VAL A 878 35.50 -23.54 16.23
CA VAL A 878 34.86 -24.84 15.91
C VAL A 878 34.90 -25.79 17.11
N GLN A 879 35.99 -25.79 17.88
CA GLN A 879 36.15 -26.62 19.07
C GLN A 879 35.22 -26.22 20.22
N ALA A 880 34.85 -24.94 20.29
CA ALA A 880 33.97 -24.41 21.33
C ALA A 880 32.49 -24.82 21.13
N ASP A 881 32.14 -25.31 19.94
CA ASP A 881 30.79 -25.78 19.66
C ASP A 881 30.46 -27.06 20.45
N SER A 882 29.24 -27.13 21.01
CA SER A 882 28.83 -28.24 21.87
C SER A 882 28.69 -29.59 21.15
N ALA A 883 28.50 -29.57 19.82
CA ALA A 883 28.45 -30.78 19.01
C ALA A 883 29.84 -31.37 18.79
N THR A 884 30.86 -30.52 18.65
CA THR A 884 32.21 -30.89 18.23
C THR A 884 32.91 -31.75 19.28
N GLY A 885 33.32 -32.95 18.88
CA GLY A 885 34.10 -33.88 19.69
C GLY A 885 35.56 -33.95 19.30
N VAL A 886 35.85 -34.17 18.02
CA VAL A 886 37.22 -34.37 17.49
C VAL A 886 37.43 -33.48 16.27
N ILE A 887 38.54 -32.72 16.23
CA ILE A 887 38.93 -31.92 15.06
C ILE A 887 40.11 -32.55 14.32
N THR A 888 39.99 -32.66 12.98
CA THR A 888 41.10 -33.02 12.08
C THR A 888 41.37 -31.88 11.10
N THR A 889 42.59 -31.32 11.11
CA THR A 889 42.97 -30.18 10.25
C THR A 889 44.49 -29.95 10.19
N ALA A 890 44.93 -28.98 9.39
CA ALA A 890 46.27 -28.40 9.48
C ALA A 890 46.17 -26.92 9.88
N ALA A 891 46.98 -26.46 10.85
CA ALA A 891 47.02 -25.06 11.24
C ALA A 891 47.76 -24.20 10.20
N THR A 892 47.23 -23.00 9.90
CA THR A 892 47.86 -22.04 8.98
C THR A 892 49.05 -21.33 9.61
N GLU A 893 48.96 -21.00 10.89
CA GLU A 893 49.97 -20.26 11.62
C GLU A 893 51.20 -21.13 11.93
N THR A 894 52.37 -20.50 11.89
CA THR A 894 53.66 -21.17 12.06
C THR A 894 54.50 -20.59 13.20
N ASP A 895 54.04 -19.49 13.81
CA ASP A 895 54.69 -18.86 14.95
C ASP A 895 54.23 -19.48 16.28
N ALA A 896 55.19 -19.73 17.17
CA ALA A 896 54.93 -20.36 18.46
C ALA A 896 53.96 -19.56 19.35
N ALA A 897 53.95 -18.21 19.25
CA ALA A 897 53.11 -17.37 20.09
C ALA A 897 51.61 -17.60 19.82
N THR A 898 51.23 -17.73 18.55
CA THR A 898 49.84 -18.02 18.16
C THR A 898 49.50 -19.49 18.37
N LEU A 899 50.41 -20.41 18.04
CA LEU A 899 50.18 -21.85 18.19
C LEU A 899 49.98 -22.31 19.64
N VAL A 900 50.61 -21.65 20.62
CA VAL A 900 50.43 -21.95 22.06
C VAL A 900 49.00 -21.65 22.54
N THR A 901 48.21 -20.88 21.79
CA THR A 901 46.81 -20.59 22.13
C THR A 901 45.84 -21.73 21.79
N LEU A 902 46.28 -22.73 21.02
CA LEU A 902 45.48 -23.93 20.73
C LEU A 902 45.15 -24.68 22.04
N THR A 903 43.86 -24.81 22.31
CA THR A 903 43.33 -25.60 23.43
C THR A 903 42.58 -26.79 22.86
N THR A 904 43.28 -27.92 22.73
CA THR A 904 42.81 -29.09 21.97
C THR A 904 42.78 -30.32 22.86
N ALA A 905 41.86 -31.25 22.60
CA ALA A 905 41.84 -32.55 23.23
C ALA A 905 42.97 -33.43 22.70
N ASN A 906 43.36 -34.47 23.46
CA ASN A 906 44.35 -35.45 23.02
C ASN A 906 43.83 -36.36 21.88
N THR A 907 42.54 -36.27 21.57
CA THR A 907 41.87 -36.95 20.46
C THR A 907 41.92 -36.16 19.16
N ASP A 908 42.25 -34.87 19.18
CA ASP A 908 42.33 -34.02 17.99
C ASP A 908 43.57 -34.34 17.15
N MET A 909 43.42 -34.27 15.83
CA MET A 909 44.46 -34.55 14.84
C MET A 909 44.81 -33.28 14.07
N ILE A 910 45.55 -32.38 14.73
CA ILE A 910 45.93 -31.07 14.18
C ILE A 910 47.41 -31.09 13.76
N THR A 911 47.67 -30.92 12.46
CA THR A 911 49.03 -30.82 11.93
C THR A 911 49.54 -29.39 12.03
N VAL A 912 50.71 -29.19 12.64
CA VAL A 912 51.34 -27.88 12.82
C VAL A 912 52.72 -27.84 12.15
N THR A 913 53.04 -26.75 11.46
CA THR A 913 54.38 -26.51 10.89
C THR A 913 55.03 -25.35 11.62
N MET A 914 56.17 -25.56 12.31
CA MET A 914 56.87 -24.49 13.03
C MET A 914 57.92 -23.79 12.15
N ALA A 915 57.96 -22.46 12.19
CA ALA A 915 59.03 -21.70 11.55
C ALA A 915 60.37 -21.86 12.31
N ALA A 916 61.47 -22.05 11.59
CA ALA A 916 62.80 -22.37 12.16
C ALA A 916 63.39 -21.34 13.15
N ALA A 917 62.79 -20.14 13.25
CA ALA A 917 63.21 -19.06 14.14
C ALA A 917 62.27 -18.84 15.35
N SER A 918 61.18 -19.61 15.49
CA SER A 918 60.30 -19.53 16.65
C SER A 918 60.57 -20.68 17.62
N THR A 919 61.38 -20.42 18.64
CA THR A 919 61.49 -21.25 19.85
C THR A 919 61.01 -20.46 21.04
#